data_AF-A0A9N8D6Y7-F1
#
_entry.id   AF-A0A9N8D6Y7-F1
#
_cell.length_a   1.000
_cell.length_b   1.000
_cell.length_c   1.000
_cell.angle_alpha   90.00
_cell.angle_beta   90.00
_cell.angle_gamma   90.00
#
_symmetry.space_group_name_H-M   'P 1'
#
loop_
_entity.id
_entity.type
_entity.pdbx_description
1 polymer ?
#
loop_
_entity_poly.entity_id
_entity_poly.type
_entity_poly.pdbx_seq_one_letter_code
_entity_poly.pdbx_strand_id
1 'polypeptide(L)'
;MTNSDQRRSSPTEDTGDTVPHPPSPNEAVLVEQAVEQEYSGDDLSDDDDDSQDGDMDYSKMDASKKKRKVKVKKIAKAAKRAVVPKIEPLPWQKFLGLSLLVAMPCILYIICFSAMGFGLDWFFYLDGKYGGEYTSLVGGLTVIWFLLLYMMDVDSWVERPWIQRLCGLIFTVGLFFTVILMIGDYPYLPICLFAALTPLWLISANHVIRAAHTRVYVGWLSGPLFCVSIFIMTVWIVWVFMDETHEYNQVTKVVFAQATGCEPNLVDFPECANDFAPITPAPTSVNTTSSNVTRHLHVLPNGTYYHHMDDYTASPFTQSPTTPSPTPAIYNTPASSLVCFDVVIHPPAFGFPADQVCDPSCPTDVYSDCANGFILWAGPLLVSLVLFFLSFFCTFLRADNSEQDIINFGKLWLFLLFTVWLTASLAGVAAGLSSVLVAMTLASFVGSIIFVAMTRSRLEGKLQAKQMWGRVNENYGAYLDAARGLFLLLFAPLLVIYGFMSVMNQAVRKLGLPFSKPLKTPETQKDFLTKRTRIQLNMIRSWDRAKVVSWGVLWGIFFMVMVVIVAQFTVLFLSYLIEVTSALSVIAVTAILCGVGMIMFLLPPVPGVPIYLTLGIVIQGVGRDTLGIIGCMAYASAVSLGLKLVACTVQQKLIGENLAKYVSVRKLVGINTTLIKAMRLVLAQPGMGIDKVCILVGGPDWPTSVLCGIMGLDLLPVLFGTLPVFALIFPTVLLGSFNYMAGATLDNGELEFPYAAVLGTVCTAVTAVVQLAAMIMAAYYLEQTTSLRADEIEAIEDDAEVAKLEKDEEHLNHCYSVVTQWDVVPRICKLTLYASFLGMVVSCYMVQVFSDQCFAEYELTDTIDGKLGGKWYNLLTPFGWYSVVLFTIACVLYWGFVSWASGEAKREAERNPPTKEQLEEQPLPATTP
;
A
#
# COMPACT_ATOMS: atom_id res chain seq x y z
N MET A 1 75.31 -39.26 -3.50
CA MET A 1 74.48 -40.27 -4.16
C MET A 1 73.86 -39.63 -5.39
N THR A 2 74.45 -39.93 -6.56
CA THR A 2 73.86 -40.12 -7.91
C THR A 2 72.49 -39.50 -8.21
N ASN A 3 72.19 -38.90 -9.36
CA ASN A 3 72.89 -38.52 -10.60
C ASN A 3 71.85 -37.68 -11.40
N SER A 4 72.23 -36.58 -12.07
CA SER A 4 72.26 -36.43 -13.55
C SER A 4 70.85 -36.39 -14.22
N ASP A 5 70.47 -35.56 -15.19
CA ASP A 5 71.11 -34.80 -16.28
C ASP A 5 70.10 -33.73 -16.76
N GLN A 6 70.49 -32.46 -17.00
CA GLN A 6 71.07 -31.90 -18.25
C GLN A 6 70.17 -31.93 -19.50
N ARG A 7 69.75 -30.74 -19.98
CA ARG A 7 70.20 -30.06 -21.23
C ARG A 7 69.32 -28.82 -21.52
N ARG A 8 69.91 -27.61 -21.53
CA ARG A 8 70.33 -26.80 -22.72
C ARG A 8 69.12 -26.31 -23.55
N SER A 9 68.96 -25.04 -23.92
CA SER A 9 69.96 -24.02 -24.26
C SER A 9 69.34 -22.60 -24.32
N SER A 10 70.12 -21.64 -23.83
CA SER A 10 70.13 -20.18 -24.11
C SER A 10 70.44 -19.90 -25.61
N PRO A 11 70.57 -18.64 -26.12
CA PRO A 11 70.70 -17.34 -25.42
C PRO A 11 70.04 -16.08 -26.07
N THR A 12 70.09 -14.99 -25.28
CA THR A 12 70.26 -13.57 -25.66
C THR A 12 69.28 -12.88 -26.60
N GLU A 13 68.62 -11.82 -26.11
CA GLU A 13 68.78 -10.49 -26.71
C GLU A 13 68.40 -9.35 -25.77
N ASP A 14 69.09 -8.24 -26.01
CA ASP A 14 69.17 -6.94 -25.35
C ASP A 14 67.92 -6.07 -25.65
N THR A 15 67.93 -4.83 -25.17
CA THR A 15 66.94 -3.73 -25.29
C THR A 15 65.92 -3.66 -24.15
N GLY A 16 65.65 -2.54 -23.49
CA GLY A 16 66.00 -1.15 -23.75
C GLY A 16 64.92 -0.30 -23.08
N ASP A 17 65.33 0.61 -22.20
CA ASP A 17 64.44 1.54 -21.50
C ASP A 17 63.59 2.35 -22.48
N THR A 18 62.27 2.33 -22.31
CA THR A 18 61.40 3.40 -22.83
C THR A 18 60.33 3.78 -21.82
N VAL A 19 60.42 5.05 -21.42
CA VAL A 19 59.46 5.82 -20.63
C VAL A 19 58.20 6.05 -21.47
N PRO A 20 56.98 5.93 -20.92
CA PRO A 20 55.77 6.25 -21.67
C PRO A 20 55.53 7.76 -21.69
N HIS A 21 55.53 8.34 -22.88
CA HIS A 21 55.04 9.70 -23.15
C HIS A 21 53.51 9.78 -22.99
N PRO A 22 52.96 10.93 -22.57
CA PRO A 22 51.51 11.16 -22.55
C PRO A 22 50.96 11.39 -23.97
N PRO A 23 49.69 11.01 -24.25
CA PRO A 23 49.09 11.19 -25.56
C PRO A 23 48.80 12.67 -25.86
N SER A 24 49.01 13.06 -27.12
CA SER A 24 48.75 14.39 -27.68
C SER A 24 47.25 14.67 -27.90
N PRO A 25 46.80 15.94 -27.87
CA PRO A 25 45.38 16.30 -27.75
C PRO A 25 44.64 16.52 -29.09
N ASN A 26 44.78 15.64 -30.09
CA ASN A 26 44.17 15.87 -31.42
C ASN A 26 43.43 14.67 -32.06
N GLU A 27 42.97 13.69 -31.28
CA GLU A 27 42.28 12.50 -31.83
C GLU A 27 40.90 12.24 -31.18
N ALA A 28 40.18 13.30 -30.80
CA ALA A 28 38.87 13.19 -30.15
C ALA A 28 37.69 13.84 -30.93
N VAL A 29 37.85 14.16 -32.23
CA VAL A 29 36.84 14.92 -33.00
C VAL A 29 36.28 14.19 -34.24
N LEU A 30 36.53 12.89 -34.43
CA LEU A 30 36.13 12.19 -35.66
C LEU A 30 35.29 10.92 -35.44
N VAL A 31 34.36 10.93 -34.47
CA VAL A 31 33.35 9.85 -34.32
C VAL A 31 31.91 10.37 -34.20
N GLU A 32 31.65 11.68 -34.32
CA GLU A 32 30.32 12.26 -34.11
C GLU A 32 29.73 12.98 -35.34
N GLN A 33 30.04 12.51 -36.56
CA GLN A 33 29.47 13.06 -37.81
C GLN A 33 29.05 12.01 -38.84
N ALA A 34 28.45 10.89 -38.42
CA ALA A 34 28.02 9.83 -39.35
C ALA A 34 26.59 9.29 -39.12
N VAL A 35 25.63 10.11 -38.67
CA VAL A 35 24.22 9.66 -38.47
C VAL A 35 23.14 10.62 -39.03
N GLU A 36 23.47 11.59 -39.88
CA GLU A 36 22.43 12.37 -40.59
C GLU A 36 22.74 12.50 -42.08
N GLN A 37 22.30 11.52 -42.86
CA GLN A 37 22.02 11.70 -44.29
C GLN A 37 21.20 10.52 -44.83
N GLU A 38 19.90 10.55 -44.61
CA GLU A 38 18.94 9.86 -45.48
C GLU A 38 17.56 10.50 -45.29
N TYR A 39 17.18 11.42 -46.19
CA TYR A 39 15.81 11.64 -46.70
C TYR A 39 15.84 12.81 -47.70
N SER A 40 16.24 12.52 -48.94
CA SER A 40 15.66 13.14 -50.15
C SER A 40 14.49 12.24 -50.55
N GLY A 41 13.34 12.68 -51.05
CA GLY A 41 12.89 13.92 -51.66
C GLY A 41 11.64 13.49 -52.44
N ASP A 42 10.59 14.30 -52.44
CA ASP A 42 9.51 14.17 -53.41
C ASP A 42 8.98 15.58 -53.68
N ASP A 43 9.21 16.00 -54.92
CA ASP A 43 8.63 17.16 -55.57
C ASP A 43 7.11 17.03 -55.67
N LEU A 44 6.40 18.15 -55.59
CA LEU A 44 5.29 18.50 -56.48
C LEU A 44 4.92 19.97 -56.26
N SER A 45 5.19 20.75 -57.30
CA SER A 45 4.63 22.07 -57.59
C SER A 45 3.13 21.97 -57.85
N ASP A 46 2.40 23.05 -57.60
CA ASP A 46 1.64 23.79 -58.64
C ASP A 46 0.79 24.91 -58.01
N ASP A 47 1.14 26.13 -58.42
CA ASP A 47 0.32 27.27 -58.88
C ASP A 47 -0.89 27.83 -58.08
N ASP A 48 -0.73 29.12 -57.78
CA ASP A 48 -1.65 30.28 -57.89
C ASP A 48 -3.14 30.03 -58.21
N ASP A 49 -4.06 30.67 -57.46
CA ASP A 49 -4.85 31.80 -58.02
C ASP A 49 -5.67 32.55 -56.94
N ASP A 50 -5.79 33.85 -57.16
CA ASP A 50 -6.60 34.83 -56.41
C ASP A 50 -8.06 34.78 -56.88
N SER A 51 -9.04 34.88 -55.96
CA SER A 51 -10.28 35.66 -56.18
C SER A 51 -11.27 35.60 -55.01
N GLN A 52 -11.79 36.78 -54.69
CA GLN A 52 -12.94 37.03 -53.83
C GLN A 52 -14.22 36.39 -54.42
N ASP A 53 -15.02 35.73 -53.59
CA ASP A 53 -16.43 36.12 -53.42
C ASP A 53 -17.08 35.45 -52.21
N GLY A 54 -17.97 36.19 -51.56
CA GLY A 54 -18.63 35.81 -50.33
C GLY A 54 -19.71 34.77 -50.54
N ASP A 55 -19.55 33.60 -49.92
CA ASP A 55 -20.65 32.69 -49.64
C ASP A 55 -20.48 32.06 -48.26
N MET A 56 -21.55 32.05 -47.47
CA MET A 56 -21.51 31.63 -46.07
C MET A 56 -21.40 30.10 -46.01
N ASP A 57 -20.15 29.64 -45.93
CA ASP A 57 -19.70 28.26 -46.10
C ASP A 57 -20.20 27.30 -45.00
N TYR A 58 -21.34 26.66 -45.26
CA TYR A 58 -21.85 25.53 -44.48
C TYR A 58 -20.86 24.34 -44.43
N SER A 59 -19.86 24.27 -45.33
CA SER A 59 -18.86 23.18 -45.34
C SER A 59 -17.85 23.28 -44.19
N LYS A 60 -17.52 24.49 -43.71
CA LYS A 60 -16.66 24.68 -42.53
C LYS A 60 -17.28 24.12 -41.25
N MET A 61 -18.61 24.15 -41.13
CA MET A 61 -19.31 23.61 -39.96
C MET A 61 -19.29 22.06 -39.95
N ASP A 62 -19.38 21.44 -41.13
CA ASP A 62 -19.26 19.98 -41.25
C ASP A 62 -17.80 19.50 -41.15
N ALA A 63 -16.82 20.26 -41.64
CA ALA A 63 -15.41 19.99 -41.41
C ALA A 63 -15.05 20.06 -39.90
N SER A 64 -15.62 21.03 -39.17
CA SER A 64 -15.48 21.15 -37.72
C SER A 64 -16.13 19.98 -36.98
N LYS A 65 -17.35 19.58 -37.35
CA LYS A 65 -18.03 18.39 -36.79
C LYS A 65 -17.26 17.10 -37.09
N LYS A 66 -16.67 16.96 -38.28
CA LYS A 66 -15.86 15.79 -38.67
C LYS A 66 -14.53 15.76 -37.90
N LYS A 67 -13.83 16.90 -37.75
CA LYS A 67 -12.64 17.02 -36.89
C LYS A 67 -12.97 16.71 -35.42
N ARG A 68 -14.10 17.17 -34.89
CA ARG A 68 -14.55 16.90 -33.52
C ARG A 68 -14.88 15.41 -33.31
N LYS A 69 -15.57 14.76 -34.26
CA LYS A 69 -15.82 13.30 -34.22
C LYS A 69 -14.54 12.48 -34.29
N VAL A 70 -13.57 12.87 -35.11
CA VAL A 70 -12.24 12.22 -35.18
C VAL A 70 -11.47 12.42 -33.86
N LYS A 71 -11.51 13.62 -33.28
CA LYS A 71 -10.89 13.93 -31.98
C LYS A 71 -11.52 13.13 -30.83
N VAL A 72 -12.86 13.04 -30.77
CA VAL A 72 -13.59 12.23 -29.78
C VAL A 72 -13.27 10.73 -29.93
N LYS A 73 -13.21 10.20 -31.17
CA LYS A 73 -12.78 8.81 -31.39
C LYS A 73 -11.32 8.56 -30.97
N LYS A 74 -10.41 9.53 -31.18
CA LYS A 74 -9.02 9.45 -30.70
C LYS A 74 -8.96 9.48 -29.16
N ILE A 75 -9.73 10.35 -28.51
CA ILE A 75 -9.79 10.47 -27.05
C ILE A 75 -10.40 9.21 -26.41
N ALA A 76 -11.53 8.71 -26.90
CA ALA A 76 -12.13 7.47 -26.43
C ALA A 76 -11.17 6.28 -26.61
N LYS A 77 -10.43 6.24 -27.72
CA LYS A 77 -9.38 5.25 -27.97
C LYS A 77 -8.17 5.43 -27.03
N ALA A 78 -7.86 6.64 -26.60
CA ALA A 78 -6.80 6.94 -25.63
C ALA A 78 -7.22 6.58 -24.19
N ALA A 79 -8.42 6.95 -23.76
CA ALA A 79 -8.97 6.57 -22.46
C ALA A 79 -9.07 5.03 -22.31
N LYS A 80 -9.52 4.34 -23.35
CA LYS A 80 -9.52 2.86 -23.38
C LYS A 80 -8.10 2.28 -23.28
N ARG A 81 -7.09 2.96 -23.83
CA ARG A 81 -5.66 2.58 -23.73
C ARG A 81 -5.02 2.94 -22.38
N ALA A 82 -5.66 3.77 -21.56
CA ALA A 82 -5.16 4.22 -20.27
C ALA A 82 -5.64 3.30 -19.13
N VAL A 83 -6.92 2.93 -19.14
CA VAL A 83 -7.52 2.05 -18.12
C VAL A 83 -7.12 0.60 -18.33
N VAL A 84 -6.99 0.18 -19.60
CA VAL A 84 -6.52 -1.15 -19.94
C VAL A 84 -5.01 -1.04 -20.19
N PRO A 85 -4.16 -1.77 -19.46
CA PRO A 85 -2.73 -1.78 -19.74
C PRO A 85 -2.48 -2.08 -21.22
N LYS A 86 -1.39 -1.54 -21.80
CA LYS A 86 -1.09 -1.75 -23.23
C LYS A 86 -0.87 -3.23 -23.52
N ILE A 87 -1.94 -3.92 -23.92
CA ILE A 87 -1.90 -5.30 -24.38
C ILE A 87 -1.36 -5.26 -25.81
N GLU A 88 -0.13 -5.72 -26.01
CA GLU A 88 0.28 -6.14 -27.34
C GLU A 88 -0.65 -7.27 -27.78
N PRO A 89 -1.12 -7.25 -29.04
CA PRO A 89 -1.92 -8.35 -29.55
C PRO A 89 -1.07 -9.61 -29.55
N LEU A 90 -1.13 -10.34 -28.45
CA LEU A 90 -0.58 -11.68 -28.33
C LEU A 90 -1.49 -12.61 -29.14
N PRO A 91 -0.93 -13.57 -29.89
CA PRO A 91 -1.73 -14.65 -30.44
C PRO A 91 -2.60 -15.25 -29.32
N TRP A 92 -3.89 -15.41 -29.60
CA TRP A 92 -4.87 -15.82 -28.59
C TRP A 92 -4.44 -17.08 -27.81
N GLN A 93 -3.81 -18.04 -28.50
CA GLN A 93 -3.23 -19.24 -27.89
C GLN A 93 -2.18 -18.93 -26.81
N LYS A 94 -1.26 -17.99 -27.07
CA LYS A 94 -0.24 -17.58 -26.09
C LYS A 94 -0.87 -16.81 -24.94
N PHE A 95 -1.82 -15.93 -25.23
CA PHE A 95 -2.55 -15.18 -24.21
C PHE A 95 -3.30 -16.12 -23.25
N LEU A 96 -4.04 -17.10 -23.78
CA LEU A 96 -4.72 -18.11 -22.99
C LEU A 96 -3.74 -18.99 -22.20
N GLY A 97 -2.65 -19.45 -22.83
CA GLY A 97 -1.63 -20.25 -22.15
C GLY A 97 -0.98 -19.50 -20.98
N LEU A 98 -0.66 -18.22 -21.16
CA LEU A 98 -0.15 -17.36 -20.08
C LEU A 98 -1.21 -17.10 -19.01
N SER A 99 -2.48 -16.94 -19.38
CA SER A 99 -3.58 -16.74 -18.42
C SER A 99 -3.78 -17.98 -17.55
N LEU A 100 -3.72 -19.18 -18.13
CA LEU A 100 -3.76 -20.44 -17.39
C LEU A 100 -2.54 -20.58 -16.45
N LEU A 101 -1.35 -20.20 -16.93
CA LEU A 101 -0.13 -20.22 -16.13
C LEU A 101 -0.20 -19.26 -14.93
N VAL A 102 -0.77 -18.07 -15.13
CA VAL A 102 -1.03 -17.09 -14.07
C VAL A 102 -2.11 -17.61 -13.10
N ALA A 103 -3.15 -18.28 -13.61
CA ALA A 103 -4.23 -18.78 -12.78
C ALA A 103 -3.80 -19.91 -11.83
N MET A 104 -2.76 -20.70 -12.15
CA MET A 104 -2.32 -21.82 -11.31
C MET A 104 -2.05 -21.48 -9.83
N PRO A 105 -1.16 -20.52 -9.49
CA PRO A 105 -0.93 -20.16 -8.08
C PRO A 105 -2.19 -19.59 -7.42
N CYS A 106 -3.07 -18.96 -8.19
CA CYS A 106 -4.33 -18.39 -7.69
C CYS A 106 -5.32 -19.48 -7.31
N ILE A 107 -5.50 -20.48 -8.18
CA ILE A 107 -6.34 -21.64 -7.92
C ILE A 107 -5.82 -22.40 -6.69
N LEU A 108 -4.50 -22.60 -6.60
CA LEU A 108 -3.90 -23.24 -5.44
C LEU A 108 -4.17 -22.46 -4.15
N TYR A 109 -4.00 -21.13 -4.18
CA TYR A 109 -4.32 -20.28 -3.04
C TYR A 109 -5.80 -20.38 -2.64
N ILE A 110 -6.72 -20.22 -3.60
CA ILE A 110 -8.17 -20.25 -3.34
C ILE A 110 -8.57 -21.61 -2.75
N ILE A 111 -8.04 -22.71 -3.28
CA ILE A 111 -8.34 -24.06 -2.76
C ILE A 111 -7.77 -24.26 -1.34
N CYS A 112 -6.56 -23.77 -1.04
CA CYS A 112 -5.88 -24.06 0.22
C CYS A 112 -6.10 -23.03 1.34
N PHE A 113 -6.40 -21.77 1.00
CA PHE A 113 -6.39 -20.63 1.93
C PHE A 113 -7.54 -19.65 1.68
N SER A 114 -8.70 -20.17 1.25
CA SER A 114 -9.93 -19.38 1.23
C SER A 114 -11.16 -20.17 1.64
N ALA A 115 -12.22 -19.47 2.06
CA ALA A 115 -13.51 -20.06 2.39
C ALA A 115 -14.23 -20.69 1.17
N MET A 116 -13.86 -20.32 -0.06
CA MET A 116 -14.34 -20.99 -1.27
C MET A 116 -13.76 -22.40 -1.45
N GLY A 117 -12.69 -22.73 -0.75
CA GLY A 117 -12.00 -24.02 -0.79
C GLY A 117 -11.95 -24.68 0.58
N PHE A 118 -10.83 -25.32 0.89
CA PHE A 118 -10.55 -25.97 2.17
C PHE A 118 -9.82 -25.04 3.15
N GLY A 119 -9.90 -23.73 2.94
CA GLY A 119 -9.09 -22.76 3.69
C GLY A 119 -9.37 -22.77 5.20
N LEU A 120 -10.63 -22.94 5.60
CA LEU A 120 -11.03 -22.98 7.01
C LEU A 120 -10.44 -24.21 7.71
N ASP A 121 -10.66 -25.41 7.15
CA ASP A 121 -10.12 -26.66 7.70
C ASP A 121 -8.59 -26.66 7.73
N TRP A 122 -7.97 -26.15 6.66
CA TRP A 122 -6.53 -26.08 6.56
C TRP A 122 -5.93 -25.11 7.57
N PHE A 123 -6.57 -23.95 7.77
CA PHE A 123 -6.19 -22.99 8.79
C PHE A 123 -6.27 -23.61 10.19
N PHE A 124 -7.41 -24.21 10.54
CA PHE A 124 -7.61 -24.87 11.83
C PHE A 124 -6.59 -25.98 12.08
N TYR A 125 -6.34 -26.79 11.06
CA TYR A 125 -5.37 -27.87 11.14
C TYR A 125 -3.95 -27.35 11.32
N LEU A 126 -3.56 -26.29 10.61
CA LEU A 126 -2.23 -25.68 10.74
C LEU A 126 -2.04 -25.04 12.11
N ASP A 127 -3.00 -24.22 12.54
CA ASP A 127 -2.90 -23.48 13.78
C ASP A 127 -3.04 -24.41 15.00
N GLY A 128 -4.11 -25.21 15.06
CA GLY A 128 -4.38 -26.08 16.19
C GLY A 128 -3.35 -27.20 16.39
N LYS A 129 -2.72 -27.70 15.30
CA LYS A 129 -1.74 -28.80 15.39
C LYS A 129 -0.30 -28.34 15.33
N TYR A 130 -0.01 -27.27 14.59
CA TYR A 130 1.35 -26.81 14.31
C TYR A 130 1.58 -25.33 14.62
N GLY A 131 0.62 -24.64 15.23
CA GLY A 131 0.81 -23.28 15.75
C GLY A 131 1.72 -23.24 16.98
N GLY A 132 2.00 -22.02 17.46
CA GLY A 132 2.74 -21.77 18.70
C GLY A 132 4.19 -22.28 18.70
N GLU A 133 4.44 -23.41 19.38
CA GLU A 133 5.80 -23.93 19.62
C GLU A 133 6.53 -24.31 18.33
N TYR A 134 5.83 -24.96 17.38
CA TYR A 134 6.44 -25.35 16.09
C TYR A 134 6.78 -24.12 15.25
N THR A 135 5.94 -23.09 15.27
CA THR A 135 6.19 -21.80 14.63
C THR A 135 7.47 -21.18 15.15
N SER A 136 7.61 -21.13 16.48
CA SER A 136 8.82 -20.61 17.15
C SER A 136 10.06 -21.44 16.82
N LEU A 137 9.94 -22.77 16.77
CA LEU A 137 11.03 -23.68 16.45
C LEU A 137 11.48 -23.54 14.98
N VAL A 138 10.55 -23.65 14.03
CA VAL A 138 10.86 -23.57 12.58
C VAL A 138 11.32 -22.17 12.21
N GLY A 139 10.68 -21.13 12.76
CA GLY A 139 11.11 -19.74 12.64
C GLY A 139 12.52 -19.53 13.19
N GLY A 140 12.78 -19.98 14.41
CA GLY A 140 14.10 -19.92 15.03
C GLY A 140 15.17 -20.64 14.22
N LEU A 141 14.91 -21.87 13.77
CA LEU A 141 15.82 -22.64 12.93
C LEU A 141 16.07 -21.96 11.58
N THR A 142 15.04 -21.38 10.96
CA THR A 142 15.17 -20.65 9.69
C THR A 142 16.01 -19.39 9.85
N VAL A 143 15.80 -18.62 10.92
CA VAL A 143 16.61 -17.44 11.25
C VAL A 143 18.05 -17.84 11.55
N ILE A 144 18.28 -18.87 12.36
CA ILE A 144 19.63 -19.38 12.64
C ILE A 144 20.31 -19.83 11.34
N TRP A 145 19.61 -20.57 10.48
CA TRP A 145 20.13 -21.02 9.19
C TRP A 145 20.49 -19.84 8.30
N PHE A 146 19.63 -18.83 8.20
CA PHE A 146 19.92 -17.58 7.48
C PHE A 146 21.17 -16.89 8.02
N LEU A 147 21.28 -16.74 9.34
CA LEU A 147 22.44 -16.13 9.99
C LEU A 147 23.72 -16.92 9.71
N LEU A 148 23.67 -18.25 9.74
CA LEU A 148 24.80 -19.12 9.38
C LEU A 148 25.20 -18.94 7.92
N LEU A 149 24.24 -18.97 6.98
CA LEU A 149 24.52 -18.75 5.56
C LEU A 149 25.12 -17.36 5.29
N TYR A 150 24.64 -16.35 6.01
CA TYR A 150 25.20 -15.00 5.94
C TYR A 150 26.61 -14.93 6.52
N MET A 151 26.87 -15.54 7.69
CA MET A 151 28.17 -15.57 8.34
C MET A 151 29.21 -16.37 7.55
N MET A 152 28.79 -17.37 6.77
CA MET A 152 29.66 -18.19 5.94
C MET A 152 29.86 -17.64 4.51
N ASP A 153 29.30 -16.46 4.19
CA ASP A 153 29.35 -15.88 2.84
C ASP A 153 28.94 -16.86 1.74
N VAL A 154 27.73 -17.43 1.86
CA VAL A 154 27.21 -18.39 0.88
C VAL A 154 27.22 -17.84 -0.55
N ASP A 155 27.20 -16.52 -0.73
CA ASP A 155 27.30 -15.82 -2.02
C ASP A 155 28.67 -16.01 -2.71
N SER A 156 29.72 -16.30 -1.93
CA SER A 156 31.08 -16.51 -2.40
C SER A 156 31.40 -17.95 -2.81
N TRP A 157 30.48 -18.89 -2.60
CA TRP A 157 30.65 -20.33 -2.89
C TRP A 157 30.52 -20.68 -4.38
N VAL A 158 31.18 -19.89 -5.23
CA VAL A 158 31.12 -20.00 -6.69
C VAL A 158 31.66 -21.35 -7.18
N GLU A 159 32.62 -21.94 -6.46
CA GLU A 159 33.19 -23.25 -6.77
C GLU A 159 32.22 -24.41 -6.49
N ARG A 160 31.18 -24.19 -5.68
CA ARG A 160 30.21 -25.22 -5.26
C ARG A 160 28.77 -24.71 -5.41
N PRO A 161 28.32 -24.39 -6.64
CA PRO A 161 27.03 -23.75 -6.87
C PRO A 161 25.84 -24.63 -6.44
N TRP A 162 26.01 -25.95 -6.42
CA TRP A 162 24.95 -26.87 -5.97
C TRP A 162 24.71 -26.77 -4.46
N ILE A 163 25.76 -26.61 -3.64
CA ILE A 163 25.62 -26.44 -2.19
C ILE A 163 24.94 -25.11 -1.91
N GLN A 164 25.40 -24.04 -2.57
CA GLN A 164 24.77 -22.71 -2.46
C GLN A 164 23.27 -22.77 -2.77
N ARG A 165 22.88 -23.44 -3.86
CA ARG A 165 21.48 -23.61 -4.25
C ARG A 165 20.70 -24.45 -3.24
N LEU A 166 21.27 -25.55 -2.75
CA LEU A 166 20.64 -26.39 -1.73
C LEU A 166 20.42 -25.61 -0.42
N CYS A 167 21.43 -24.89 0.06
CA CYS A 167 21.33 -24.04 1.24
C CYS A 167 20.27 -22.94 1.08
N GLY A 168 20.25 -22.27 -0.08
CA GLY A 168 19.23 -21.28 -0.41
C GLY A 168 17.83 -21.88 -0.51
N LEU A 169 17.70 -23.09 -1.05
CA LEU A 169 16.45 -23.83 -1.09
C LEU A 169 15.95 -24.17 0.32
N ILE A 170 16.83 -24.70 1.18
CA ILE A 170 16.50 -24.99 2.60
C ILE A 170 16.01 -23.73 3.30
N PHE A 171 16.69 -22.59 3.12
CA PHE A 171 16.24 -21.32 3.69
C PHE A 171 14.87 -20.90 3.15
N THR A 172 14.66 -21.00 1.84
CA THR A 172 13.40 -20.59 1.20
C THR A 172 12.24 -21.48 1.67
N VAL A 173 12.47 -22.79 1.78
CA VAL A 173 11.49 -23.76 2.30
C VAL A 173 11.22 -23.50 3.79
N GLY A 174 12.26 -23.26 4.58
CA GLY A 174 12.13 -22.90 6.00
C GLY A 174 11.29 -21.63 6.17
N LEU A 175 11.59 -20.57 5.42
CA LEU A 175 10.84 -19.32 5.43
C LEU A 175 9.37 -19.52 5.02
N PHE A 176 9.13 -20.30 3.96
CA PHE A 176 7.78 -20.67 3.53
C PHE A 176 7.01 -21.33 4.68
N PHE A 177 7.59 -22.34 5.32
CA PHE A 177 6.94 -23.01 6.45
C PHE A 177 6.77 -22.08 7.65
N THR A 178 7.74 -21.23 8.00
CA THR A 178 7.58 -20.24 9.07
C THR A 178 6.37 -19.34 8.80
N VAL A 179 6.24 -18.80 7.59
CA VAL A 179 5.13 -17.93 7.22
C VAL A 179 3.79 -18.67 7.28
N ILE A 180 3.74 -19.93 6.85
CA ILE A 180 2.53 -20.77 6.91
C ILE A 180 2.17 -21.18 8.35
N LEU A 181 3.15 -21.37 9.23
CA LEU A 181 2.91 -21.74 10.63
C LEU A 181 2.56 -20.53 11.51
N MET A 182 2.90 -19.31 11.08
CA MET A 182 2.48 -18.05 11.73
C MET A 182 1.05 -17.63 11.37
N ILE A 183 0.26 -18.52 10.75
CA ILE A 183 -1.07 -18.19 10.21
C ILE A 183 -2.09 -17.85 11.31
N GLY A 184 -1.99 -18.48 12.50
CA GLY A 184 -2.87 -18.19 13.64
C GLY A 184 -2.70 -16.77 14.18
N ASP A 185 -1.44 -16.36 14.39
CA ASP A 185 -1.11 -15.01 14.89
C ASP A 185 -1.30 -13.93 13.82
N TYR A 186 -1.05 -14.27 12.55
CA TYR A 186 -1.05 -13.34 11.42
C TYR A 186 -1.78 -13.94 10.20
N PRO A 187 -3.12 -13.91 10.20
CA PRO A 187 -3.94 -14.54 9.15
C PRO A 187 -3.71 -14.02 7.73
N TYR A 188 -3.12 -12.83 7.57
CA TYR A 188 -2.79 -12.25 6.26
C TYR A 188 -1.45 -12.73 5.69
N LEU A 189 -0.67 -13.53 6.41
CA LEU A 189 0.61 -14.04 5.92
C LEU A 189 0.50 -14.92 4.65
N PRO A 190 -0.49 -15.80 4.48
CA PRO A 190 -0.68 -16.55 3.25
C PRO A 190 -0.84 -15.66 2.02
N ILE A 191 -1.62 -14.56 2.11
CA ILE A 191 -1.77 -13.65 0.97
C ILE A 191 -0.49 -12.87 0.69
N CYS A 192 0.25 -12.48 1.73
CA CYS A 192 1.58 -11.88 1.57
C CYS A 192 2.56 -12.84 0.87
N LEU A 193 2.52 -14.12 1.25
CA LEU A 193 3.31 -15.18 0.63
C LEU A 193 2.91 -15.38 -0.83
N PHE A 194 1.62 -15.40 -1.14
CA PHE A 194 1.11 -15.43 -2.51
C PHE A 194 1.63 -14.25 -3.33
N ALA A 195 1.59 -13.03 -2.80
CA ALA A 195 2.08 -11.82 -3.47
C ALA A 195 3.59 -11.87 -3.73
N ALA A 196 4.38 -12.44 -2.82
CA ALA A 196 5.82 -12.59 -2.99
C ALA A 196 6.22 -13.76 -3.92
N LEU A 197 5.48 -14.87 -3.88
CA LEU A 197 5.77 -16.07 -4.66
C LEU A 197 5.27 -16.00 -6.10
N THR A 198 4.18 -15.28 -6.37
CA THR A 198 3.62 -15.17 -7.73
C THR A 198 4.64 -14.63 -8.75
N PRO A 199 5.40 -13.55 -8.46
CA PRO A 199 6.47 -13.09 -9.35
C PRO A 199 7.57 -14.15 -9.58
N LEU A 200 7.95 -14.91 -8.55
CA LEU A 200 8.94 -15.99 -8.64
C LEU A 200 8.44 -17.14 -9.53
N TRP A 201 7.17 -17.51 -9.37
CA TRP A 201 6.49 -18.52 -10.18
C TRP A 201 6.51 -18.13 -11.66
N LEU A 202 6.13 -16.88 -11.99
CA LEU A 202 6.07 -16.41 -13.38
C LEU A 202 7.45 -16.40 -14.05
N ILE A 203 8.51 -15.99 -13.34
CA ILE A 203 9.87 -16.03 -13.89
C ILE A 203 10.34 -17.48 -14.07
N SER A 204 10.07 -18.34 -13.09
CA SER A 204 10.42 -19.77 -13.17
C SER A 204 9.72 -20.44 -14.35
N ALA A 205 8.45 -20.12 -14.57
CA ALA A 205 7.69 -20.63 -15.69
C ALA A 205 8.25 -20.14 -17.04
N ASN A 206 8.69 -18.89 -17.16
CA ASN A 206 9.39 -18.43 -18.37
C ASN A 206 10.66 -19.24 -18.65
N HIS A 207 11.45 -19.55 -17.60
CA HIS A 207 12.66 -20.36 -17.75
C HIS A 207 12.37 -21.78 -18.24
N VAL A 208 11.27 -22.38 -17.79
CA VAL A 208 10.84 -23.72 -18.22
C VAL A 208 10.31 -23.69 -19.65
N ILE A 209 9.44 -22.74 -19.98
CA ILE A 209 8.79 -22.64 -21.30
C ILE A 209 9.76 -22.11 -22.37
N ARG A 210 10.83 -21.39 -21.96
CA ARG A 210 11.78 -20.68 -22.83
C ARG A 210 11.09 -19.82 -23.89
N ALA A 211 9.99 -19.17 -23.50
CA ALA A 211 9.10 -18.50 -24.45
C ALA A 211 9.72 -17.25 -25.09
N ALA A 212 10.47 -16.47 -24.32
CA ALA A 212 11.09 -15.21 -24.76
C ALA A 212 12.16 -14.71 -23.78
N HIS A 213 12.89 -13.66 -24.20
CA HIS A 213 13.66 -12.83 -23.28
C HIS A 213 12.79 -12.32 -22.14
N THR A 214 13.31 -12.35 -20.92
CA THR A 214 12.55 -12.06 -19.70
C THR A 214 11.82 -10.72 -19.78
N ARG A 215 12.44 -9.65 -20.29
CA ARG A 215 11.79 -8.33 -20.42
C ARG A 215 10.54 -8.37 -21.31
N VAL A 216 10.64 -9.03 -22.47
CA VAL A 216 9.53 -9.18 -23.42
C VAL A 216 8.43 -10.04 -22.80
N TYR A 217 8.81 -11.14 -22.14
CA TYR A 217 7.88 -11.99 -21.41
C TYR A 217 7.11 -11.23 -20.31
N VAL A 218 7.80 -10.37 -19.54
CA VAL A 218 7.16 -9.51 -18.53
C VAL A 218 6.13 -8.58 -19.18
N GLY A 219 6.47 -7.96 -20.31
CA GLY A 219 5.53 -7.14 -21.06
C GLY A 219 4.27 -7.90 -21.51
N TRP A 220 4.40 -9.19 -21.79
CA TRP A 220 3.28 -10.06 -22.17
C TRP A 220 2.38 -10.44 -21.00
N LEU A 221 2.86 -10.42 -19.76
CA LEU A 221 2.12 -10.87 -18.58
C LEU A 221 1.01 -9.91 -18.14
N SER A 222 1.11 -8.61 -18.47
CA SER A 222 0.15 -7.62 -17.98
C SER A 222 -1.30 -7.95 -18.35
N GLY A 223 -1.56 -8.31 -19.61
CA GLY A 223 -2.90 -8.68 -20.07
C GLY A 223 -3.47 -9.92 -19.36
N PRO A 224 -2.76 -11.06 -19.35
CA PRO A 224 -3.13 -12.25 -18.60
C PRO A 224 -3.39 -12.01 -17.11
N LEU A 225 -2.50 -11.28 -16.42
CA LEU A 225 -2.66 -10.91 -15.00
C LEU A 225 -3.95 -10.13 -14.75
N PHE A 226 -4.21 -9.12 -15.58
CA PHE A 226 -5.43 -8.33 -15.50
C PHE A 226 -6.69 -9.16 -15.75
N CYS A 227 -6.66 -10.02 -16.78
CA CYS A 227 -7.79 -10.88 -17.12
C CYS A 227 -8.13 -11.87 -16.00
N VAL A 228 -7.12 -12.54 -15.44
CA VAL A 228 -7.30 -13.49 -14.33
C VAL A 228 -7.77 -12.76 -13.07
N SER A 229 -7.24 -11.57 -12.78
CA SER A 229 -7.70 -10.71 -11.68
C SER A 229 -9.19 -10.42 -11.77
N ILE A 230 -9.68 -9.86 -12.90
CA ILE A 230 -11.10 -9.55 -13.08
C ILE A 230 -11.97 -10.81 -13.01
N PHE A 231 -11.50 -11.92 -13.56
CA PHE A 231 -12.21 -13.19 -13.51
C PHE A 231 -12.39 -13.68 -12.07
N ILE A 232 -11.32 -13.73 -11.27
CA ILE A 232 -11.38 -14.15 -9.86
C ILE A 232 -12.31 -13.25 -9.05
N MET A 233 -12.22 -11.92 -9.24
CA MET A 233 -13.10 -10.97 -8.55
C MET A 233 -14.57 -11.21 -8.89
N THR A 234 -14.88 -11.45 -10.17
CA THR A 234 -16.26 -11.72 -10.62
C THR A 234 -16.78 -13.03 -10.03
N VAL A 235 -15.97 -14.09 -10.07
CA VAL A 235 -16.33 -15.40 -9.50
C VAL A 235 -16.58 -15.29 -7.99
N TRP A 236 -15.74 -14.57 -7.27
CA TRP A 236 -15.90 -14.35 -5.83
C TRP A 236 -17.20 -13.59 -5.52
N ILE A 237 -17.50 -12.49 -6.24
CA ILE A 237 -18.76 -11.76 -6.07
C ILE A 237 -19.96 -12.69 -6.30
N VAL A 238 -19.94 -13.47 -7.39
CA VAL A 238 -21.03 -14.42 -7.67
C VAL A 238 -21.17 -15.46 -6.57
N TRP A 239 -20.05 -15.99 -6.05
CA TRP A 239 -20.05 -16.98 -4.97
C TRP A 239 -20.65 -16.42 -3.67
N VAL A 240 -20.26 -15.20 -3.27
CA VAL A 240 -20.79 -14.51 -2.08
C VAL A 240 -22.31 -14.38 -2.14
N PHE A 241 -22.87 -14.07 -3.31
CA PHE A 241 -24.33 -13.87 -3.48
C PHE A 241 -25.10 -15.13 -3.92
N MET A 242 -24.43 -16.27 -4.08
CA MET A 242 -25.09 -17.50 -4.52
C MET A 242 -25.83 -18.23 -3.38
N ASP A 243 -25.37 -18.06 -2.14
CA ASP A 243 -25.90 -18.74 -0.96
C ASP A 243 -25.70 -17.82 0.27
N GLU A 244 -26.71 -17.72 1.14
CA GLU A 244 -26.66 -16.92 2.38
C GLU A 244 -25.56 -17.41 3.34
N THR A 245 -25.12 -18.66 3.21
CA THR A 245 -23.99 -19.22 3.98
C THR A 245 -22.62 -18.81 3.46
N HIS A 246 -22.54 -18.23 2.26
CA HIS A 246 -21.31 -17.66 1.71
C HIS A 246 -21.16 -16.17 2.01
N GLU A 247 -22.23 -15.53 2.47
CA GLU A 247 -22.21 -14.14 2.91
C GLU A 247 -21.38 -14.01 4.18
N TYR A 248 -20.63 -12.91 4.33
CA TYR A 248 -19.93 -12.59 5.58
C TYR A 248 -20.83 -11.76 6.52
N ASN A 249 -21.88 -12.42 7.01
CA ASN A 249 -22.80 -11.89 8.01
C ASN A 249 -22.33 -12.25 9.44
N GLN A 250 -23.09 -11.85 10.46
CA GLN A 250 -22.72 -12.09 11.86
C GLN A 250 -22.67 -13.59 12.23
N VAL A 251 -23.59 -14.40 11.69
CA VAL A 251 -23.60 -15.87 11.96
C VAL A 251 -22.37 -16.51 11.35
N THR A 252 -22.13 -16.29 10.05
CA THR A 252 -20.95 -16.81 9.34
C THR A 252 -19.63 -16.28 9.90
N LYS A 253 -19.59 -15.05 10.42
CA LYS A 253 -18.44 -14.51 11.16
C LYS A 253 -18.11 -15.41 12.35
N VAL A 254 -19.11 -15.74 13.18
CA VAL A 254 -18.94 -16.65 14.32
C VAL A 254 -18.56 -18.05 13.85
N VAL A 255 -19.25 -18.60 12.84
CA VAL A 255 -18.93 -19.92 12.26
C VAL A 255 -17.50 -19.97 11.77
N PHE A 256 -17.05 -18.97 11.02
CA PHE A 256 -15.69 -18.92 10.50
C PHE A 256 -14.67 -18.69 11.60
N ALA A 257 -14.96 -17.83 12.59
CA ALA A 257 -14.08 -17.65 13.75
C ALA A 257 -13.88 -18.97 14.49
N GLN A 258 -14.96 -19.69 14.81
CA GLN A 258 -14.94 -21.00 15.44
C GLN A 258 -14.24 -22.04 14.56
N ALA A 259 -14.56 -22.08 13.27
CA ALA A 259 -13.93 -22.99 12.31
C ALA A 259 -12.43 -22.74 12.18
N THR A 260 -11.96 -21.50 12.34
CA THR A 260 -10.52 -21.18 12.36
C THR A 260 -9.85 -21.42 13.71
N GLY A 261 -10.61 -21.83 14.74
CA GLY A 261 -10.08 -22.05 16.09
C GLY A 261 -9.80 -20.76 16.85
N CYS A 262 -10.40 -19.63 16.45
CA CYS A 262 -10.24 -18.38 17.17
C CYS A 262 -10.86 -18.51 18.58
N GLU A 263 -10.12 -18.10 19.61
CA GLU A 263 -10.64 -18.09 20.97
C GLU A 263 -11.55 -16.86 21.18
N PRO A 264 -12.71 -17.02 21.84
CA PRO A 264 -13.57 -15.88 22.16
C PRO A 264 -12.90 -14.96 23.19
N ASN A 265 -12.97 -13.64 22.98
CA ASN A 265 -12.45 -12.64 23.91
C ASN A 265 -13.38 -12.48 25.13
N LEU A 266 -13.26 -13.39 26.10
CA LEU A 266 -14.03 -13.33 27.35
C LEU A 266 -13.42 -12.38 28.40
N VAL A 267 -12.26 -11.79 28.11
CA VAL A 267 -11.59 -10.85 29.02
C VAL A 267 -12.29 -9.50 28.96
N ASP A 268 -12.61 -9.05 27.75
CA ASP A 268 -13.29 -7.77 27.54
C ASP A 268 -14.82 -7.89 27.69
N PHE A 269 -15.36 -9.10 27.54
CA PHE A 269 -16.79 -9.42 27.69
C PHE A 269 -17.03 -10.48 28.78
N PRO A 270 -16.70 -10.19 30.05
CA PRO A 270 -16.83 -11.16 31.15
C PRO A 270 -18.28 -11.57 31.42
N GLU A 271 -19.26 -10.73 31.08
CA GLU A 271 -20.68 -11.05 31.13
C GLU A 271 -21.04 -12.25 30.24
N CYS A 272 -20.37 -12.37 29.09
CA CYS A 272 -20.53 -13.49 28.17
C CYS A 272 -19.84 -14.76 28.67
N ALA A 273 -18.93 -14.69 29.66
CA ALA A 273 -18.19 -15.86 30.12
C ALA A 273 -19.09 -16.97 30.68
N ASN A 274 -20.25 -16.62 31.25
CA ASN A 274 -21.23 -17.60 31.73
C ASN A 274 -21.84 -18.41 30.59
N ASP A 275 -21.93 -17.81 29.40
CA ASP A 275 -22.53 -18.41 28.21
C ASP A 275 -21.58 -19.41 27.53
N PHE A 276 -20.27 -19.25 27.76
CA PHE A 276 -19.20 -20.11 27.25
C PHE A 276 -18.63 -21.07 28.30
N ALA A 277 -19.02 -20.94 29.57
CA ALA A 277 -18.52 -21.81 30.63
C ALA A 277 -18.98 -23.25 30.37
N PRO A 278 -18.05 -24.23 30.22
CA PRO A 278 -18.44 -25.62 30.15
C PRO A 278 -19.15 -25.95 31.46
N ILE A 279 -20.45 -26.25 31.40
CA ILE A 279 -21.25 -26.58 32.59
C ILE A 279 -20.59 -27.80 33.24
N THR A 280 -19.85 -27.56 34.32
CA THR A 280 -19.33 -28.65 35.15
C THR A 280 -20.53 -29.46 35.59
N PRO A 281 -20.62 -30.76 35.24
CA PRO A 281 -21.75 -31.56 35.64
C PRO A 281 -21.92 -31.42 37.14
N ALA A 282 -23.14 -31.09 37.59
CA ALA A 282 -23.47 -30.96 39.00
C ALA A 282 -22.88 -32.17 39.73
N PRO A 283 -22.21 -31.98 40.89
CA PRO A 283 -21.45 -33.04 41.55
C PRO A 283 -22.40 -34.19 41.93
N THR A 284 -22.54 -35.15 41.04
CA THR A 284 -23.09 -36.46 41.34
C THR A 284 -22.04 -37.11 42.23
N SER A 285 -22.40 -37.28 43.49
CA SER A 285 -21.60 -37.96 44.50
C SER A 285 -21.32 -39.40 44.05
N VAL A 286 -20.27 -39.61 43.26
CA VAL A 286 -19.77 -40.92 42.88
C VAL A 286 -18.31 -40.97 43.26
N ASN A 287 -18.06 -41.64 44.40
CA ASN A 287 -16.73 -42.07 44.81
C ASN A 287 -16.19 -43.04 43.75
N THR A 288 -15.21 -42.64 42.94
CA THR A 288 -14.13 -43.55 42.52
C THR A 288 -12.92 -42.85 41.92
N THR A 289 -11.79 -43.49 42.16
CA THR A 289 -10.39 -43.11 41.96
C THR A 289 -9.89 -43.04 40.51
N SER A 290 -9.02 -42.05 40.27
CA SER A 290 -7.92 -41.97 39.30
C SER A 290 -8.19 -42.16 37.81
N SER A 291 -7.94 -41.11 37.02
CA SER A 291 -6.78 -41.01 36.11
C SER A 291 -6.87 -39.73 35.26
N ASN A 292 -5.70 -39.28 34.78
CA ASN A 292 -5.47 -38.04 34.04
C ASN A 292 -6.48 -37.79 32.90
N VAL A 293 -7.19 -36.66 32.97
CA VAL A 293 -8.05 -36.17 31.88
C VAL A 293 -7.32 -35.02 31.18
N THR A 294 -6.83 -35.31 29.98
CA THR A 294 -6.42 -34.33 28.98
C THR A 294 -7.67 -33.64 28.44
N ARG A 295 -7.72 -32.29 28.46
CA ARG A 295 -8.80 -31.50 27.85
C ARG A 295 -8.83 -31.74 26.34
N HIS A 296 -9.79 -32.55 25.88
CA HIS A 296 -10.23 -32.57 24.49
C HIS A 296 -11.57 -31.84 24.44
N LEU A 297 -11.62 -30.69 23.76
CA LEU A 297 -12.86 -30.13 23.26
C LEU A 297 -13.46 -31.16 22.30
N HIS A 298 -14.54 -31.83 22.68
CA HIS A 298 -15.28 -32.70 21.78
C HIS A 298 -16.05 -31.82 20.79
N VAL A 299 -15.40 -31.40 19.70
CA VAL A 299 -16.10 -31.14 18.46
C VAL A 299 -16.57 -32.50 17.96
N LEU A 300 -17.88 -32.70 17.87
CA LEU A 300 -18.48 -33.95 17.42
C LEU A 300 -17.92 -34.32 16.03
N PRO A 301 -17.25 -35.47 15.86
CA PRO A 301 -16.82 -35.94 14.56
C PRO A 301 -17.98 -36.65 13.88
N ASN A 302 -19.05 -35.92 13.57
CA ASN A 302 -20.05 -36.37 12.61
C ASN A 302 -20.20 -35.31 11.54
N GLY A 303 -19.14 -35.19 10.74
CA GLY A 303 -19.26 -34.74 9.36
C GLY A 303 -20.17 -35.70 8.61
N THR A 304 -21.45 -35.37 8.56
CA THR A 304 -22.36 -35.85 7.53
C THR A 304 -23.02 -34.64 6.89
N TYR A 305 -22.29 -34.07 5.93
CA TYR A 305 -22.91 -33.36 4.81
C TYR A 305 -23.74 -34.40 4.04
N TYR A 306 -25.03 -34.51 4.33
CA TYR A 306 -25.95 -35.30 3.50
C TYR A 306 -26.29 -34.49 2.25
N HIS A 307 -25.56 -34.74 1.16
CA HIS A 307 -26.12 -34.55 -0.18
C HIS A 307 -27.15 -35.67 -0.41
N HIS A 308 -28.42 -35.36 -0.16
CA HIS A 308 -29.54 -36.17 -0.65
C HIS A 308 -29.65 -35.96 -2.17
N MET A 309 -29.16 -36.91 -2.97
CA MET A 309 -29.60 -37.09 -4.35
C MET A 309 -30.62 -38.23 -4.33
N ASP A 310 -31.87 -37.90 -4.66
CA ASP A 310 -32.97 -38.84 -4.80
C ASP A 310 -32.71 -39.77 -5.98
N ASP A 311 -32.71 -41.08 -5.74
CA ASP A 311 -32.95 -42.07 -6.79
C ASP A 311 -34.15 -42.95 -6.41
N TYR A 312 -35.26 -42.65 -7.08
CA TYR A 312 -36.44 -43.50 -7.20
C TYR A 312 -36.06 -44.78 -7.93
N THR A 313 -36.18 -45.95 -7.30
CA THR A 313 -36.67 -47.16 -7.99
C THR A 313 -37.45 -48.07 -7.06
N ALA A 314 -38.67 -48.36 -7.49
CA ALA A 314 -39.63 -49.23 -6.84
C ALA A 314 -39.29 -50.71 -7.02
N SER A 315 -39.55 -51.52 -5.99
CA SER A 315 -40.01 -52.90 -6.18
C SER A 315 -40.75 -53.39 -4.92
N PRO A 316 -41.92 -54.04 -5.05
CA PRO A 316 -42.70 -54.56 -3.94
C PRO A 316 -42.41 -56.06 -3.73
N PHE A 317 -42.28 -56.58 -2.50
CA PHE A 317 -42.72 -57.96 -2.22
C PHE A 317 -42.87 -58.27 -0.72
N THR A 318 -44.09 -58.68 -0.39
CA THR A 318 -44.57 -59.64 0.64
C THR A 318 -44.13 -59.58 2.10
N GLN A 319 -45.17 -59.40 2.92
CA GLN A 319 -45.27 -59.72 4.35
C GLN A 319 -45.16 -61.23 4.64
N SER A 320 -44.52 -61.58 5.76
CA SER A 320 -45.08 -62.54 6.72
C SER A 320 -44.49 -62.34 8.13
N PRO A 321 -45.24 -62.69 9.20
CA PRO A 321 -45.01 -62.18 10.54
C PRO A 321 -44.46 -63.25 11.48
N THR A 322 -43.42 -62.96 12.26
CA THR A 322 -43.16 -63.70 13.52
C THR A 322 -42.25 -62.93 14.47
N THR A 323 -42.85 -62.58 15.61
CA THR A 323 -42.31 -62.47 16.99
C THR A 323 -41.28 -61.38 17.36
N PRO A 324 -41.47 -60.74 18.53
CA PRO A 324 -40.70 -59.58 18.95
C PRO A 324 -39.40 -60.00 19.65
N SER A 325 -38.28 -59.50 19.17
CA SER A 325 -37.02 -59.48 19.91
C SER A 325 -36.76 -58.04 20.34
N PRO A 326 -36.31 -57.80 21.59
CA PRO A 326 -36.16 -56.45 22.10
C PRO A 326 -35.06 -55.72 21.34
N THR A 327 -35.46 -54.61 20.72
CA THR A 327 -34.57 -53.61 20.14
C THR A 327 -33.54 -53.20 21.21
N PRO A 328 -32.23 -53.13 20.88
CA PRO A 328 -31.30 -52.43 21.74
C PRO A 328 -31.77 -50.99 21.84
N ALA A 329 -31.95 -50.51 23.07
CA ALA A 329 -32.24 -49.12 23.36
C ALA A 329 -31.22 -48.25 22.60
N ILE A 330 -31.73 -47.46 21.66
CA ILE A 330 -31.08 -46.23 21.24
C ILE A 330 -30.89 -45.45 22.53
N TYR A 331 -29.66 -45.37 23.02
CA TYR A 331 -29.30 -44.39 24.03
C TYR A 331 -29.49 -43.03 23.39
N ASN A 332 -30.68 -42.46 23.54
CA ASN A 332 -30.82 -41.02 23.64
C ASN A 332 -29.93 -40.62 24.81
N THR A 333 -28.74 -40.09 24.51
CA THR A 333 -28.02 -39.24 25.44
C THR A 333 -28.55 -37.82 25.23
N PRO A 334 -29.51 -37.33 26.05
CA PRO A 334 -29.78 -35.91 26.13
C PRO A 334 -28.69 -35.32 27.02
N ALA A 335 -27.58 -34.98 26.40
CA ALA A 335 -26.58 -34.14 27.00
C ALA A 335 -26.03 -33.24 25.90
N SER A 336 -26.93 -32.43 25.31
CA SER A 336 -26.52 -31.18 24.69
C SER A 336 -25.82 -30.40 25.80
N SER A 337 -24.49 -30.28 25.70
CA SER A 337 -23.75 -29.26 26.43
C SER A 337 -24.36 -27.93 26.02
N LEU A 338 -25.21 -27.37 26.89
CA LEU A 338 -25.91 -26.11 26.67
C LEU A 338 -24.87 -24.99 26.64
N VAL A 339 -24.39 -24.67 25.43
CA VAL A 339 -23.89 -23.35 25.09
C VAL A 339 -25.15 -22.48 24.91
N CYS A 340 -25.10 -21.21 25.31
CA CYS A 340 -26.27 -20.32 25.28
C CYS A 340 -26.86 -20.07 23.88
N PHE A 341 -26.17 -20.50 22.83
CA PHE A 341 -26.64 -20.48 21.46
C PHE A 341 -26.15 -21.73 20.73
N ASP A 342 -27.00 -22.26 19.85
CA ASP A 342 -26.62 -23.23 18.84
C ASP A 342 -26.50 -22.49 17.50
N VAL A 343 -25.49 -22.82 16.70
CA VAL A 343 -25.32 -22.20 15.40
C VAL A 343 -25.96 -23.11 14.36
N VAL A 344 -27.18 -22.78 13.95
CA VAL A 344 -27.85 -23.48 12.87
C VAL A 344 -27.26 -22.98 11.57
N ILE A 345 -26.61 -23.86 10.79
CA ILE A 345 -25.95 -23.47 9.53
C ILE A 345 -26.97 -23.29 8.40
N HIS A 346 -28.11 -24.00 8.46
CA HIS A 346 -29.14 -23.97 7.41
C HIS A 346 -30.57 -23.92 7.98
N PRO A 347 -31.28 -22.77 7.87
CA PRO A 347 -30.76 -21.44 7.49
C PRO A 347 -29.77 -20.90 8.54
N PRO A 348 -28.80 -20.04 8.16
CA PRO A 348 -27.83 -19.48 9.10
C PRO A 348 -28.54 -18.62 10.15
N ALA A 349 -28.70 -19.17 11.35
CA ALA A 349 -29.40 -18.54 12.45
C ALA A 349 -28.80 -18.95 13.80
N PHE A 350 -28.84 -18.03 14.76
CA PHE A 350 -28.58 -18.37 16.15
C PHE A 350 -29.84 -19.02 16.75
N GLY A 351 -29.75 -20.26 17.16
CA GLY A 351 -30.77 -20.96 17.92
C GLY A 351 -30.56 -20.71 19.41
N PHE A 352 -31.46 -19.96 20.04
CA PHE A 352 -31.43 -19.75 21.50
C PHE A 352 -32.41 -20.73 22.17
N PRO A 353 -32.00 -21.41 23.27
CA PRO A 353 -32.92 -22.23 24.03
C PRO A 353 -34.01 -21.34 24.66
N ALA A 354 -35.28 -21.72 24.46
CA ALA A 354 -36.45 -20.89 24.82
C ALA A 354 -36.60 -20.60 26.32
N ASP A 355 -35.82 -21.26 27.18
CA ASP A 355 -35.86 -21.16 28.64
C ASP A 355 -34.68 -20.39 29.26
N GLN A 356 -33.70 -19.93 28.47
CA GLN A 356 -32.55 -19.16 28.96
C GLN A 356 -32.52 -17.73 28.42
N VAL A 357 -32.22 -16.79 29.31
CA VAL A 357 -32.00 -15.38 28.97
C VAL A 357 -30.53 -15.24 28.57
N CYS A 358 -30.24 -15.44 27.29
CA CYS A 358 -28.92 -15.25 26.71
C CYS A 358 -28.87 -13.84 26.10
N ASP A 359 -27.73 -13.16 26.20
CA ASP A 359 -27.55 -11.89 25.48
C ASP A 359 -27.21 -12.22 24.01
N PRO A 360 -28.07 -11.86 23.04
CA PRO A 360 -27.82 -12.18 21.64
C PRO A 360 -26.65 -11.40 21.02
N SER A 361 -26.11 -10.36 21.67
CA SER A 361 -24.89 -9.68 21.20
C SER A 361 -23.60 -10.40 21.60
N CYS A 362 -23.62 -11.19 22.69
CA CYS A 362 -22.44 -11.91 23.19
C CYS A 362 -21.73 -12.75 22.13
N PRO A 363 -22.41 -13.56 21.29
CA PRO A 363 -21.74 -14.37 20.28
C PRO A 363 -20.98 -13.55 19.24
N THR A 364 -21.46 -12.36 18.87
CA THR A 364 -20.84 -11.55 17.81
C THR A 364 -19.68 -10.71 18.31
N ASP A 365 -19.78 -10.23 19.54
CA ASP A 365 -18.84 -9.30 20.14
C ASP A 365 -17.59 -10.03 20.62
N VAL A 366 -17.72 -11.24 21.19
CA VAL A 366 -16.55 -12.02 21.64
C VAL A 366 -15.63 -12.48 20.50
N TYR A 367 -16.13 -12.48 19.25
CA TYR A 367 -15.34 -12.80 18.06
C TYR A 367 -15.06 -11.55 17.20
N SER A 368 -15.20 -10.34 17.75
CA SER A 368 -14.86 -9.08 17.05
C SER A 368 -13.45 -9.07 16.51
N ASP A 369 -12.51 -9.60 17.30
CA ASP A 369 -11.07 -9.50 17.05
C ASP A 369 -10.57 -10.57 16.07
N CYS A 370 -11.43 -11.55 15.76
CA CYS A 370 -11.12 -12.68 14.90
C CYS A 370 -11.13 -12.28 13.42
N ALA A 371 -10.06 -11.65 12.95
CA ALA A 371 -9.87 -11.31 11.54
C ALA A 371 -9.65 -12.55 10.63
N ASN A 372 -9.34 -13.72 11.20
CA ASN A 372 -9.00 -14.95 10.48
C ASN A 372 -10.09 -15.36 9.48
N GLY A 373 -11.33 -15.47 9.97
CA GLY A 373 -12.47 -15.84 9.13
C GLY A 373 -12.73 -14.84 8.01
N PHE A 374 -12.61 -13.54 8.31
CA PHE A 374 -12.76 -12.47 7.32
C PHE A 374 -11.72 -12.57 6.22
N ILE A 375 -10.44 -12.76 6.57
CA ILE A 375 -9.34 -12.80 5.62
C ILE A 375 -9.45 -14.03 4.70
N LEU A 376 -9.84 -15.19 5.24
CA LEU A 376 -10.08 -16.39 4.43
C LEU A 376 -11.27 -16.22 3.48
N TRP A 377 -12.34 -15.56 3.93
CA TRP A 377 -13.48 -15.23 3.08
C TRP A 377 -13.14 -14.21 1.99
N ALA A 378 -12.39 -13.15 2.34
CA ALA A 378 -11.92 -12.12 1.43
C ALA A 378 -10.74 -12.58 0.55
N GLY A 379 -10.17 -13.76 0.80
CA GLY A 379 -8.96 -14.27 0.15
C GLY A 379 -8.97 -14.15 -1.38
N PRO A 380 -10.03 -14.58 -2.10
CA PRO A 380 -10.11 -14.46 -3.55
C PRO A 380 -10.11 -13.01 -4.05
N LEU A 381 -10.78 -12.10 -3.32
CA LEU A 381 -10.73 -10.66 -3.59
C LEU A 381 -9.30 -10.13 -3.44
N LEU A 382 -8.61 -10.50 -2.35
CA LEU A 382 -7.23 -10.07 -2.11
C LEU A 382 -6.27 -10.61 -3.19
N VAL A 383 -6.41 -11.87 -3.60
CA VAL A 383 -5.66 -12.45 -4.74
C VAL A 383 -5.90 -11.64 -6.00
N SER A 384 -7.15 -11.29 -6.30
CA SER A 384 -7.48 -10.47 -7.45
C SER A 384 -6.78 -9.11 -7.39
N LEU A 385 -6.75 -8.44 -6.24
CA LEU A 385 -6.07 -7.15 -6.03
C LEU A 385 -4.55 -7.25 -6.23
N VAL A 386 -3.91 -8.32 -5.73
CA VAL A 386 -2.48 -8.58 -5.95
C VAL A 386 -2.17 -8.75 -7.45
N LEU A 387 -2.96 -9.55 -8.16
CA LEU A 387 -2.78 -9.76 -9.61
C LEU A 387 -3.02 -8.47 -10.40
N PHE A 388 -4.02 -7.69 -10.00
CA PHE A 388 -4.30 -6.38 -10.57
C PHE A 388 -3.07 -5.47 -10.43
N PHE A 389 -2.53 -5.35 -9.22
CA PHE A 389 -1.32 -4.60 -8.96
C PHE A 389 -0.12 -5.10 -9.79
N LEU A 390 0.13 -6.40 -9.82
CA LEU A 390 1.21 -7.00 -10.62
C LEU A 390 1.02 -6.73 -12.12
N SER A 391 -0.22 -6.66 -12.63
CA SER A 391 -0.48 -6.30 -14.02
C SER A 391 -0.03 -4.87 -14.36
N PHE A 392 -0.33 -3.91 -13.49
CA PHE A 392 0.14 -2.53 -13.63
C PHE A 392 1.66 -2.45 -13.53
N PHE A 393 2.24 -3.16 -12.56
CA PHE A 393 3.68 -3.25 -12.39
C PHE A 393 4.38 -3.81 -13.64
N CYS A 394 3.89 -4.90 -14.24
CA CYS A 394 4.41 -5.44 -15.49
C CYS A 394 4.28 -4.45 -16.66
N THR A 395 3.23 -3.63 -16.68
CA THR A 395 3.07 -2.55 -17.68
C THR A 395 4.14 -1.49 -17.54
N PHE A 396 4.52 -1.14 -16.31
CA PHE A 396 5.55 -0.17 -16.01
C PHE A 396 6.96 -0.65 -16.33
N LEU A 397 7.25 -1.94 -16.16
CA LEU A 397 8.55 -2.54 -16.53
C LEU A 397 8.77 -2.70 -18.04
N ARG A 398 7.75 -2.40 -18.85
CA ARG A 398 7.80 -2.58 -20.30
C ARG A 398 8.64 -1.52 -21.02
N ALA A 399 8.88 -0.35 -20.41
CA ALA A 399 9.44 0.77 -21.16
C ALA A 399 10.87 0.47 -21.63
N ASP A 400 11.13 0.55 -22.93
CA ASP A 400 12.45 0.20 -23.49
C ASP A 400 13.55 1.17 -23.04
N ASN A 401 13.19 2.41 -22.73
CA ASN A 401 14.07 3.44 -22.22
C ASN A 401 14.29 3.36 -20.71
N SER A 402 15.56 3.25 -20.33
CA SER A 402 16.03 3.23 -18.94
C SER A 402 15.67 4.50 -18.13
N GLU A 403 15.46 5.64 -18.79
CA GLU A 403 14.91 6.85 -18.16
C GLU A 403 13.45 6.69 -17.77
N GLN A 404 12.65 6.10 -18.66
CA GLN A 404 11.25 5.85 -18.41
C GLN A 404 11.08 4.82 -17.29
N ASP A 405 12.00 3.85 -17.14
CA ASP A 405 12.00 2.90 -16.03
C ASP A 405 12.13 3.58 -14.65
N ILE A 406 12.91 4.66 -14.55
CA ILE A 406 13.06 5.45 -13.31
C ILE A 406 11.78 6.21 -13.01
N ILE A 407 11.21 6.86 -14.01
CA ILE A 407 9.93 7.58 -13.88
C ILE A 407 8.82 6.61 -13.48
N ASN A 408 8.79 5.42 -14.11
CA ASN A 408 7.87 4.34 -13.80
C ASN A 408 8.10 3.78 -12.39
N PHE A 409 9.34 3.71 -11.90
CA PHE A 409 9.64 3.37 -10.51
C PHE A 409 9.15 4.46 -9.54
N GLY A 410 9.29 5.74 -9.90
CA GLY A 410 8.68 6.86 -9.15
C GLY A 410 7.16 6.74 -9.06
N LYS A 411 6.49 6.32 -10.13
CA LYS A 411 5.03 6.03 -10.10
C LYS A 411 4.65 4.90 -9.17
N LEU A 412 5.51 3.88 -9.05
CA LEU A 412 5.30 2.79 -8.09
C LEU A 412 5.33 3.31 -6.64
N TRP A 413 6.22 4.27 -6.35
CA TRP A 413 6.25 4.94 -5.05
C TRP A 413 5.03 5.80 -4.80
N LEU A 414 4.58 6.54 -5.82
CA LEU A 414 3.33 7.31 -5.75
C LEU A 414 2.15 6.38 -5.44
N PHE A 415 2.09 5.21 -6.08
CA PHE A 415 1.08 4.19 -5.78
C PHE A 415 1.15 3.72 -4.33
N LEU A 416 2.33 3.44 -3.79
CA LEU A 416 2.49 3.03 -2.39
C LEU A 416 1.99 4.11 -1.42
N LEU A 417 2.36 5.37 -1.66
CA LEU A 417 1.89 6.51 -0.87
C LEU A 417 0.36 6.65 -0.94
N PHE A 418 -0.23 6.44 -2.13
CA PHE A 418 -1.67 6.45 -2.31
C PHE A 418 -2.37 5.28 -1.61
N THR A 419 -1.76 4.11 -1.55
CA THR A 419 -2.33 3.00 -0.78
C THR A 419 -2.25 3.26 0.72
N VAL A 420 -1.15 3.83 1.22
CA VAL A 420 -1.05 4.27 2.62
C VAL A 420 -2.11 5.32 2.94
N TRP A 421 -2.33 6.28 2.03
CA TRP A 421 -3.40 7.26 2.15
C TRP A 421 -4.79 6.62 2.17
N LEU A 422 -5.04 5.65 1.30
CA LEU A 422 -6.28 4.89 1.25
C LEU A 422 -6.52 4.13 2.56
N THR A 423 -5.51 3.42 3.07
CA THR A 423 -5.54 2.75 4.36
C THR A 423 -5.88 3.73 5.49
N ALA A 424 -5.20 4.87 5.56
CA ALA A 424 -5.46 5.90 6.57
C ALA A 424 -6.90 6.45 6.46
N SER A 425 -7.42 6.58 5.24
CA SER A 425 -8.79 7.04 4.97
C SER A 425 -9.86 6.02 5.37
N LEU A 426 -9.50 4.74 5.49
CA LEU A 426 -10.38 3.63 5.85
C LEU A 426 -10.16 3.11 7.28
N ALA A 427 -9.25 3.72 8.04
CA ALA A 427 -8.85 3.23 9.36
C ALA A 427 -10.01 3.15 10.39
N GLY A 428 -11.15 3.82 10.15
CA GLY A 428 -12.34 3.77 11.02
C GLY A 428 -13.46 2.84 10.57
N VAL A 429 -13.26 1.98 9.56
CA VAL A 429 -14.33 1.17 8.96
C VAL A 429 -14.29 -0.31 9.40
N ALA A 430 -13.08 -0.87 9.55
CA ALA A 430 -12.85 -2.23 10.01
C ALA A 430 -11.38 -2.41 10.39
N ALA A 431 -11.09 -2.72 11.65
CA ALA A 431 -9.72 -2.85 12.17
C ALA A 431 -8.84 -3.86 11.38
N GLY A 432 -9.45 -4.88 10.78
CA GLY A 432 -8.72 -5.91 10.02
C GLY A 432 -8.38 -5.56 8.56
N LEU A 433 -9.20 -4.80 7.84
CA LEU A 433 -8.98 -4.58 6.40
C LEU A 433 -7.78 -3.65 6.13
N SER A 434 -7.62 -2.64 6.98
CA SER A 434 -6.53 -1.66 6.91
C SER A 434 -5.16 -2.33 7.00
N SER A 435 -4.96 -3.20 8.01
CA SER A 435 -3.71 -3.93 8.23
C SER A 435 -3.41 -4.91 7.08
N VAL A 436 -4.43 -5.61 6.58
CA VAL A 436 -4.33 -6.50 5.41
C VAL A 436 -3.89 -5.74 4.16
N LEU A 437 -4.50 -4.59 3.86
CA LEU A 437 -4.14 -3.78 2.69
C LEU A 437 -2.70 -3.27 2.78
N VAL A 438 -2.23 -2.85 3.95
CA VAL A 438 -0.83 -2.43 4.17
C VAL A 438 0.12 -3.60 3.98
N ALA A 439 -0.15 -4.73 4.64
CA ALA A 439 0.70 -5.92 4.56
C ALA A 439 0.79 -6.43 3.11
N MET A 440 -0.35 -6.49 2.41
CA MET A 440 -0.42 -6.90 1.01
C MET A 440 0.33 -5.94 0.09
N THR A 441 0.24 -4.63 0.33
CA THR A 441 0.98 -3.61 -0.45
C THR A 441 2.48 -3.75 -0.25
N LEU A 442 2.91 -3.93 1.00
CA LEU A 442 4.31 -4.15 1.33
C LEU A 442 4.83 -5.45 0.69
N ALA A 443 4.07 -6.54 0.80
CA ALA A 443 4.41 -7.83 0.20
C ALA A 443 4.49 -7.74 -1.33
N SER A 444 3.55 -7.04 -1.95
CA SER A 444 3.54 -6.82 -3.40
C SER A 444 4.72 -5.96 -3.86
N PHE A 445 5.13 -4.98 -3.05
CA PHE A 445 6.32 -4.18 -3.29
C PHE A 445 7.61 -5.02 -3.16
N VAL A 446 7.72 -5.86 -2.13
CA VAL A 446 8.84 -6.80 -1.99
C VAL A 446 8.88 -7.77 -3.17
N GLY A 447 7.74 -8.35 -3.55
CA GLY A 447 7.60 -9.20 -4.73
C GLY A 447 8.05 -8.49 -6.00
N SER A 448 7.69 -7.22 -6.15
CA SER A 448 8.12 -6.36 -7.27
C SER A 448 9.64 -6.13 -7.28
N ILE A 449 10.26 -5.83 -6.14
CA ILE A 449 11.72 -5.69 -6.03
C ILE A 449 12.42 -7.00 -6.41
N ILE A 450 11.94 -8.13 -5.89
CA ILE A 450 12.47 -9.45 -6.20
C ILE A 450 12.38 -9.68 -7.72
N PHE A 451 11.23 -9.37 -8.32
CA PHE A 451 11.02 -9.50 -9.75
C PHE A 451 11.99 -8.63 -10.57
N VAL A 452 12.20 -7.35 -10.22
CA VAL A 452 13.22 -6.50 -10.88
C VAL A 452 14.62 -7.08 -10.71
N ALA A 453 14.95 -7.54 -9.50
CA ALA A 453 16.27 -8.08 -9.19
C ALA A 453 16.57 -9.36 -9.98
N MET A 454 15.57 -10.21 -10.21
CA MET A 454 15.73 -11.45 -10.97
C MET A 454 15.68 -11.27 -12.49
N THR A 455 14.94 -10.26 -12.98
CA THR A 455 14.83 -10.00 -14.41
C THR A 455 16.09 -9.38 -15.02
N ARG A 456 16.92 -8.70 -14.22
CA ARG A 456 18.17 -8.08 -14.70
C ARG A 456 19.34 -9.06 -14.73
N SER A 457 19.99 -9.19 -15.88
CA SER A 457 21.24 -9.93 -15.99
C SER A 457 22.32 -9.26 -15.13
N ARG A 458 23.17 -10.05 -14.44
CA ARG A 458 24.19 -9.51 -13.50
C ARG A 458 25.20 -8.57 -14.16
N LEU A 459 25.41 -8.70 -15.47
CA LEU A 459 26.42 -7.95 -16.22
C LEU A 459 25.86 -6.62 -16.74
N GLU A 460 24.72 -6.67 -17.44
CA GLU A 460 24.03 -5.46 -17.93
C GLU A 460 23.58 -4.59 -16.76
N GLY A 461 23.15 -5.22 -15.67
CA GLY A 461 22.71 -4.53 -14.46
C GLY A 461 23.76 -3.62 -13.85
N LYS A 462 25.06 -3.94 -13.92
CA LYS A 462 26.10 -3.07 -13.34
C LYS A 462 26.40 -1.85 -14.21
N LEU A 463 26.49 -2.04 -15.53
CA LEU A 463 26.81 -0.96 -16.46
C LEU A 463 25.63 0.03 -16.53
N GLN A 464 24.42 -0.51 -16.70
CA GLN A 464 23.20 0.29 -16.73
C GLN A 464 22.91 0.92 -15.38
N ALA A 465 23.14 0.25 -14.24
CA ALA A 465 22.92 0.89 -12.92
C ALA A 465 23.82 2.11 -12.72
N LYS A 466 25.07 2.09 -13.19
CA LYS A 466 25.96 3.27 -13.08
C LYS A 466 25.46 4.43 -13.93
N GLN A 467 25.07 4.17 -15.19
CA GLN A 467 24.51 5.18 -16.09
C GLN A 467 23.13 5.69 -15.62
N MET A 468 22.27 4.80 -15.14
CA MET A 468 20.99 5.16 -14.54
C MET A 468 21.21 6.01 -13.29
N TRP A 469 22.09 5.60 -12.38
CA TRP A 469 22.33 6.35 -11.15
C TRP A 469 22.87 7.76 -11.41
N GLY A 470 23.73 7.93 -12.43
CA GLY A 470 24.16 9.25 -12.89
C GLY A 470 22.98 10.14 -13.26
N ARG A 471 22.09 9.63 -14.14
CA ARG A 471 20.89 10.36 -14.59
C ARG A 471 19.86 10.59 -13.50
N VAL A 472 19.64 9.63 -12.60
CA VAL A 472 18.74 9.83 -11.45
C VAL A 472 19.28 10.93 -10.55
N ASN A 473 20.59 10.94 -10.30
CA ASN A 473 21.20 11.95 -9.45
C ASN A 473 21.16 13.35 -10.09
N GLU A 474 21.26 13.42 -11.42
CA GLU A 474 21.15 14.67 -12.18
C GLU A 474 19.72 15.21 -12.18
N ASN A 475 18.73 14.39 -12.52
CA ASN A 475 17.32 14.83 -12.64
C ASN A 475 16.56 14.90 -11.32
N TYR A 476 16.95 14.08 -10.33
CA TYR A 476 16.20 13.90 -9.08
C TYR A 476 17.06 14.04 -7.83
N GLY A 477 18.28 14.58 -7.93
CA GLY A 477 19.21 14.71 -6.81
C GLY A 477 18.58 15.33 -5.55
N ALA A 478 17.75 16.35 -5.73
CA ALA A 478 17.03 16.99 -4.62
C ALA A 478 16.03 16.05 -3.92
N TYR A 479 15.24 15.29 -4.69
CA TYR A 479 14.25 14.34 -4.17
C TYR A 479 14.88 13.07 -3.61
N LEU A 480 16.06 12.67 -4.10
CA LEU A 480 16.80 11.51 -3.60
C LEU A 480 17.14 11.64 -2.12
N ASP A 481 17.43 12.84 -1.63
CA ASP A 481 17.73 13.05 -0.21
C ASP A 481 16.51 12.83 0.67
N ALA A 482 15.33 13.26 0.22
CA ALA A 482 14.07 12.98 0.90
C ALA A 482 13.77 11.46 0.93
N ALA A 483 13.98 10.77 -0.19
CA ALA A 483 13.82 9.32 -0.28
C ALA A 483 14.85 8.56 0.58
N ARG A 484 16.12 9.02 0.63
CA ARG A 484 17.15 8.49 1.52
C ARG A 484 16.78 8.70 2.99
N GLY A 485 16.22 9.85 3.35
CA GLY A 485 15.73 10.15 4.69
C GLY A 485 14.62 9.20 5.12
N LEU A 486 13.62 8.99 4.25
CA LEU A 486 12.57 8.00 4.45
C LEU A 486 13.14 6.58 4.57
N PHE A 487 14.09 6.20 3.72
CA PHE A 487 14.77 4.91 3.80
C PHE A 487 15.49 4.74 5.15
N LEU A 488 16.20 5.76 5.63
CA LEU A 488 16.82 5.69 6.96
C LEU A 488 15.78 5.54 8.06
N LEU A 489 14.66 6.25 8.00
CA LEU A 489 13.57 6.14 8.98
C LEU A 489 12.96 4.72 8.99
N LEU A 490 12.59 4.20 7.82
CA LEU A 490 11.92 2.90 7.65
C LEU A 490 12.82 1.68 7.85
N PHE A 491 14.14 1.84 7.71
CA PHE A 491 15.08 0.72 7.80
C PHE A 491 16.09 0.89 8.92
N ALA A 492 16.00 1.92 9.77
CA ALA A 492 16.96 2.17 10.85
C ALA A 492 17.23 0.94 11.74
N PRO A 493 16.21 0.24 12.29
CA PRO A 493 16.44 -0.96 13.08
C PRO A 493 17.13 -2.08 12.28
N LEU A 494 16.72 -2.27 11.02
CA LEU A 494 17.30 -3.26 10.13
C LEU A 494 18.75 -2.93 9.76
N LEU A 495 19.10 -1.66 9.60
CA LEU A 495 20.48 -1.20 9.35
C LEU A 495 21.39 -1.45 10.56
N VAL A 496 20.88 -1.30 11.78
CA VAL A 496 21.61 -1.64 13.01
C VAL A 496 21.88 -3.14 13.08
N ILE A 497 20.86 -3.97 12.86
CA ILE A 497 20.99 -5.43 12.80
C ILE A 497 21.97 -5.84 11.69
N TYR A 498 21.85 -5.25 10.50
CA TYR A 498 22.75 -5.50 9.37
C TYR A 498 24.22 -5.14 9.70
N GLY A 499 24.45 -4.02 10.37
CA GLY A 499 25.76 -3.62 10.87
C GLY A 499 26.34 -4.65 11.83
N PHE A 500 25.56 -5.10 12.81
CA PHE A 500 25.98 -6.12 13.77
C PHE A 500 26.28 -7.46 13.09
N MET A 501 25.38 -7.94 12.21
CA MET A 501 25.60 -9.15 11.42
C MET A 501 26.89 -9.04 10.59
N SER A 502 27.17 -7.87 10.02
CA SER A 502 28.43 -7.64 9.30
C SER A 502 29.66 -7.73 10.20
N VAL A 503 29.59 -7.31 11.47
CA VAL A 503 30.70 -7.47 12.41
C VAL A 503 30.93 -8.94 12.71
N MET A 504 29.86 -9.69 12.96
CA MET A 504 29.92 -11.13 13.20
C MET A 504 30.51 -11.90 12.00
N ASN A 505 30.03 -11.62 10.80
CA ASN A 505 30.56 -12.23 9.56
C ASN A 505 32.07 -11.92 9.41
N GLN A 506 32.48 -10.66 9.60
CA GLN A 506 33.90 -10.31 9.52
C GLN A 506 34.74 -11.01 10.61
N ALA A 507 34.20 -11.23 11.81
CA ALA A 507 34.86 -12.01 12.85
C ALA A 507 35.04 -13.48 12.43
N VAL A 508 34.03 -14.11 11.84
CA VAL A 508 34.11 -15.48 11.31
C VAL A 508 35.18 -15.61 10.23
N ARG A 509 35.28 -14.64 9.31
CA ARG A 509 36.35 -14.61 8.30
C ARG A 509 37.74 -14.54 8.92
N LYS A 510 37.90 -13.82 10.04
CA LYS A 510 39.18 -13.73 10.76
C LYS A 510 39.55 -15.03 11.47
N LEU A 511 38.57 -15.87 11.82
CA LEU A 511 38.81 -17.21 12.36
C LEU A 511 39.32 -18.20 11.29
N GLY A 512 39.28 -17.85 10.00
CA GLY A 512 39.83 -18.68 8.94
C GLY A 512 39.05 -19.99 8.70
N LEU A 513 37.74 -20.01 8.98
CA LEU A 513 36.93 -21.19 8.72
C LEU A 513 36.94 -21.55 7.22
N PRO A 514 37.01 -22.84 6.86
CA PRO A 514 37.22 -23.31 5.47
C PRO A 514 36.09 -22.93 4.51
N PHE A 515 34.91 -22.60 5.04
CA PHE A 515 33.74 -22.20 4.25
C PHE A 515 33.58 -20.68 4.11
N SER A 516 34.40 -19.89 4.80
CA SER A 516 34.34 -18.42 4.75
C SER A 516 35.26 -17.87 3.67
N LYS A 517 34.96 -16.67 3.16
CA LYS A 517 35.79 -16.02 2.15
C LYS A 517 37.17 -15.68 2.72
N PRO A 518 38.29 -16.11 2.10
CA PRO A 518 39.62 -15.82 2.61
C PRO A 518 39.93 -14.32 2.54
N LEU A 519 40.54 -13.79 3.61
CA LEU A 519 41.01 -12.41 3.68
C LEU A 519 42.31 -12.28 2.87
N LYS A 520 42.23 -11.76 1.65
CA LYS A 520 43.38 -11.65 0.73
C LYS A 520 44.33 -10.48 1.07
N THR A 521 43.86 -9.47 1.78
CA THR A 521 44.60 -8.22 2.01
C THR A 521 44.81 -7.94 3.50
N PRO A 522 46.01 -7.48 3.92
CA PRO A 522 46.30 -7.18 5.33
C PRO A 522 45.42 -6.05 5.89
N GLU A 523 44.99 -5.11 5.05
CA GLU A 523 44.03 -4.06 5.42
C GLU A 523 42.68 -4.66 5.87
N THR A 524 42.12 -5.59 5.08
CA THR A 524 40.85 -6.24 5.42
C THR A 524 40.92 -7.07 6.70
N GLN A 525 42.12 -7.46 7.15
CA GLN A 525 42.30 -8.19 8.40
C GLN A 525 42.13 -7.29 9.63
N LYS A 526 42.45 -5.99 9.51
CA LYS A 526 42.29 -5.02 10.60
C LYS A 526 40.86 -4.53 10.77
N ASP A 527 40.03 -4.68 9.75
CA ASP A 527 38.67 -4.13 9.73
C ASP A 527 37.66 -4.92 10.56
N PHE A 528 36.73 -4.22 11.23
CA PHE A 528 35.62 -4.84 11.97
C PHE A 528 34.39 -5.13 11.11
N LEU A 529 34.24 -4.45 9.97
CA LEU A 529 33.10 -4.61 9.07
C LEU A 529 33.53 -5.36 7.80
N THR A 530 32.57 -6.04 7.16
CA THR A 530 32.84 -6.64 5.85
C THR A 530 33.12 -5.55 4.81
N LYS A 531 33.89 -5.87 3.77
CA LYS A 531 34.17 -4.94 2.65
C LYS A 531 32.88 -4.37 2.04
N ARG A 532 31.83 -5.19 1.91
CA ARG A 532 30.53 -4.77 1.35
C ARG A 532 29.84 -3.73 2.23
N THR A 533 29.70 -4.02 3.52
CA THR A 533 29.11 -3.10 4.50
C THR A 533 29.93 -1.82 4.62
N ARG A 534 31.26 -1.89 4.53
CA ARG A 534 32.10 -0.69 4.49
C ARG A 534 31.84 0.17 3.27
N ILE A 535 31.73 -0.42 2.07
CA ILE A 535 31.41 0.33 0.86
C ILE A 535 30.05 1.01 1.01
N GLN A 536 29.05 0.30 1.52
CA GLN A 536 27.72 0.87 1.76
C GLN A 536 27.73 1.95 2.85
N LEU A 537 28.47 1.76 3.93
CA LEU A 537 28.62 2.76 4.99
C LEU A 537 29.37 3.99 4.47
N ASN A 538 30.40 3.80 3.63
CA ASN A 538 31.11 4.90 2.98
C ASN A 538 30.20 5.63 1.99
N MET A 539 29.30 4.92 1.31
CA MET A 539 28.26 5.52 0.47
C MET A 539 27.27 6.34 1.30
N ILE A 540 26.79 5.81 2.43
CA ILE A 540 25.93 6.58 3.36
C ILE A 540 26.68 7.79 3.93
N ARG A 541 27.98 7.62 4.24
CA ARG A 541 28.83 8.71 4.74
C ARG A 541 29.11 9.77 3.69
N SER A 542 29.08 9.42 2.39
CA SER A 542 29.23 10.38 1.30
C SER A 542 27.95 11.13 0.98
N TRP A 543 26.81 10.75 1.56
CA TRP A 543 25.60 11.56 1.47
C TRP A 543 25.73 12.84 2.30
N ASP A 544 24.95 13.85 1.94
CA ASP A 544 24.72 15.00 2.82
C ASP A 544 23.92 14.54 4.04
N ARG A 545 24.64 14.08 5.06
CA ARG A 545 24.07 13.50 6.28
C ARG A 545 23.15 14.47 7.01
N ALA A 546 23.48 15.76 7.03
CA ALA A 546 22.64 16.74 7.72
C ALA A 546 21.27 16.84 7.03
N LYS A 547 21.28 16.96 5.69
CA LYS A 547 20.06 17.04 4.89
C LYS A 547 19.25 15.74 4.93
N VAL A 548 19.89 14.58 4.73
CA VAL A 548 19.21 13.27 4.71
C VAL A 548 18.59 12.94 6.08
N VAL A 549 19.31 13.16 7.18
CA VAL A 549 18.79 12.92 8.53
C VAL A 549 17.66 13.88 8.86
N SER A 550 17.76 15.15 8.45
CA SER A 550 16.67 16.14 8.59
C SER A 550 15.40 15.69 7.88
N TRP A 551 15.51 15.21 6.63
CA TRP A 551 14.37 14.63 5.91
C TRP A 551 13.80 13.39 6.61
N GLY A 552 14.65 12.54 7.19
CA GLY A 552 14.20 11.42 8.01
C GLY A 552 13.36 11.85 9.21
N VAL A 553 13.74 12.93 9.90
CA VAL A 553 12.95 13.52 10.99
C VAL A 553 11.62 14.06 10.46
N LEU A 554 11.63 14.82 9.35
CA LEU A 554 10.42 15.39 8.75
C LEU A 554 9.42 14.31 8.32
N TRP A 555 9.88 13.20 7.75
CA TRP A 555 9.03 12.05 7.44
C TRP A 555 8.41 11.43 8.69
N GLY A 556 9.16 11.35 9.79
CA GLY A 556 8.64 10.89 11.06
C GLY A 556 7.60 11.84 11.66
N ILE A 557 7.82 13.16 11.54
CA ILE A 557 6.82 14.17 11.94
C ILE A 557 5.54 13.99 11.14
N PHE A 558 5.66 13.90 9.82
CA PHE A 558 4.52 13.69 8.94
C PHE A 558 3.75 12.41 9.32
N PHE A 559 4.46 11.29 9.51
CA PHE A 559 3.86 10.03 9.95
C PHE A 559 3.12 10.17 11.28
N MET A 560 3.76 10.72 12.32
CA MET A 560 3.15 10.87 13.65
C MET A 560 1.93 11.77 13.63
N VAL A 561 1.98 12.89 12.88
CA VAL A 561 0.83 13.79 12.74
C VAL A 561 -0.31 13.08 12.02
N MET A 562 -0.05 12.38 10.92
CA MET A 562 -1.10 11.72 10.13
C MET A 562 -1.71 10.52 10.86
N VAL A 563 -0.89 9.64 11.42
CA VAL A 563 -1.35 8.37 12.01
C VAL A 563 -1.87 8.56 13.43
N VAL A 564 -1.17 9.32 14.27
CA VAL A 564 -1.57 9.48 15.67
C VAL A 564 -2.57 10.61 15.81
N ILE A 565 -2.18 11.82 15.38
CA ILE A 565 -2.99 13.01 15.68
C ILE A 565 -4.24 13.04 14.80
N VAL A 566 -4.09 12.84 13.49
CA VAL A 566 -5.22 12.97 12.57
C VAL A 566 -6.10 11.72 12.63
N ALA A 567 -5.58 10.52 12.38
CA ALA A 567 -6.43 9.33 12.28
C ALA A 567 -7.13 8.99 13.61
N GLN A 568 -6.38 8.81 14.71
CA GLN A 568 -6.96 8.34 15.97
C GLN A 568 -7.91 9.38 16.61
N PHE A 569 -7.50 10.64 16.71
CA PHE A 569 -8.37 11.66 17.32
C PHE A 569 -9.57 12.01 16.44
N THR A 570 -9.49 11.83 15.11
CA THR A 570 -10.67 12.00 14.25
C THR A 570 -11.72 10.95 14.58
N VAL A 571 -11.34 9.67 14.74
CA VAL A 571 -12.30 8.62 15.14
C VAL A 571 -12.94 8.93 16.49
N LEU A 572 -12.12 9.28 17.49
CA LEU A 572 -12.58 9.69 18.82
C LEU A 572 -13.56 10.87 18.77
N PHE A 573 -13.23 11.91 18.01
CA PHE A 573 -14.06 13.09 17.88
C PHE A 573 -15.38 12.82 17.16
N LEU A 574 -15.35 11.96 16.12
CA LEU A 574 -16.56 11.61 15.37
C LEU A 574 -17.50 10.71 16.18
N SER A 575 -16.96 9.80 17.01
CA SER A 575 -17.75 9.02 17.97
C SER A 575 -18.46 9.95 18.97
N TYR A 576 -17.73 10.89 19.58
CA TYR A 576 -18.32 11.89 20.46
C TYR A 576 -19.43 12.69 19.78
N LEU A 577 -19.26 13.01 18.49
CA LEU A 577 -20.26 13.71 17.71
C LEU A 577 -21.52 12.86 17.48
N ILE A 578 -21.38 11.55 17.22
CA ILE A 578 -22.49 10.60 17.11
C ILE A 578 -23.31 10.61 18.42
N GLU A 579 -22.64 10.50 19.56
CA GLU A 579 -23.29 10.47 20.88
C GLU A 579 -24.11 11.74 21.14
N VAL A 580 -23.51 12.92 20.94
CA VAL A 580 -24.16 14.22 21.17
C VAL A 580 -25.32 14.49 20.20
N THR A 581 -25.26 13.92 18.98
CA THR A 581 -26.28 14.17 17.96
C THR A 581 -27.48 13.22 18.01
N SER A 582 -27.37 12.10 18.74
CA SER A 582 -28.41 11.06 18.83
C SER A 582 -29.79 11.56 19.29
N ALA A 583 -29.85 12.57 20.17
CA ALA A 583 -31.10 13.12 20.71
C ALA A 583 -31.69 14.29 19.90
N LEU A 584 -31.06 14.68 18.78
CA LEU A 584 -31.42 15.87 18.01
C LEU A 584 -32.25 15.53 16.76
N SER A 585 -33.05 16.49 16.32
CA SER A 585 -33.78 16.35 15.04
C SER A 585 -32.83 16.24 13.85
N VAL A 586 -33.24 15.51 12.80
CA VAL A 586 -32.45 15.30 11.57
C VAL A 586 -31.89 16.61 10.98
N ILE A 587 -32.67 17.70 11.03
CA ILE A 587 -32.24 19.01 10.50
C ILE A 587 -31.12 19.60 11.37
N ALA A 588 -31.26 19.56 12.69
CA ALA A 588 -30.23 20.04 13.61
C ALA A 588 -28.94 19.22 13.47
N VAL A 589 -29.06 17.89 13.37
CA VAL A 589 -27.95 16.98 13.12
C VAL A 589 -27.28 17.28 11.78
N THR A 590 -28.05 17.47 10.72
CA THR A 590 -27.52 17.86 9.40
C THR A 590 -26.72 19.17 9.50
N ALA A 591 -27.25 20.19 10.18
CA ALA A 591 -26.58 21.47 10.33
C ALA A 591 -25.25 21.33 11.10
N ILE A 592 -25.23 20.54 12.18
CA ILE A 592 -24.03 20.24 12.96
C ILE A 592 -23.00 19.49 12.11
N LEU A 593 -23.41 18.42 11.42
CA LEU A 593 -22.53 17.62 10.56
C LEU A 593 -21.99 18.42 9.37
N CYS A 594 -22.80 19.30 8.77
CA CYS A 594 -22.32 20.24 7.75
C CYS A 594 -21.28 21.20 8.32
N GLY A 595 -21.51 21.77 9.51
CA GLY A 595 -20.55 22.66 10.17
C GLY A 595 -19.23 21.97 10.49
N VAL A 596 -19.29 20.81 11.14
CA VAL A 596 -18.12 19.99 11.48
C VAL A 596 -17.39 19.50 10.23
N GLY A 597 -18.13 18.95 9.28
CA GLY A 597 -17.58 18.47 8.01
C GLY A 597 -16.92 19.59 7.22
N MET A 598 -17.48 20.81 7.23
CA MET A 598 -16.80 21.98 6.64
C MET A 598 -15.47 22.27 7.33
N ILE A 599 -15.41 22.28 8.67
CA ILE A 599 -14.15 22.50 9.40
C ILE A 599 -13.14 21.42 9.04
N MET A 600 -13.55 20.15 9.03
CA MET A 600 -12.69 19.02 8.69
C MET A 600 -12.16 19.10 7.26
N PHE A 601 -12.99 19.45 6.27
CA PHE A 601 -12.51 19.69 4.90
C PHE A 601 -11.54 20.87 4.81
N LEU A 602 -11.64 21.88 5.68
CA LEU A 602 -10.70 23.00 5.70
C LEU A 602 -9.35 22.64 6.34
N LEU A 603 -9.23 21.47 6.97
CA LEU A 603 -7.97 20.96 7.50
C LEU A 603 -7.23 20.15 6.42
N PRO A 604 -6.02 20.57 6.00
CA PRO A 604 -5.24 19.87 4.97
C PRO A 604 -5.06 18.35 5.15
N PRO A 605 -4.80 17.82 6.37
CA PRO A 605 -4.49 16.41 6.53
C PRO A 605 -5.73 15.50 6.60
N VAL A 606 -6.94 16.04 6.68
CA VAL A 606 -8.15 15.23 6.91
C VAL A 606 -8.73 14.74 5.58
N PRO A 607 -8.79 13.42 5.34
CA PRO A 607 -9.44 12.88 4.15
C PRO A 607 -10.96 13.08 4.19
N GLY A 608 -11.60 13.20 3.03
CA GLY A 608 -13.05 13.35 2.93
C GLY A 608 -13.85 12.10 3.29
N VAL A 609 -13.26 10.91 3.13
CA VAL A 609 -13.92 9.60 3.30
C VAL A 609 -14.53 9.43 4.72
N PRO A 610 -13.81 9.70 5.83
CA PRO A 610 -14.39 9.66 7.18
C PRO A 610 -15.63 10.54 7.37
N ILE A 611 -15.72 11.68 6.69
CA ILE A 611 -16.86 12.60 6.80
C ILE A 611 -18.10 11.99 6.15
N TYR A 612 -17.95 11.43 4.94
CA TYR A 612 -19.04 10.77 4.23
C TYR A 612 -19.52 9.51 4.97
N LEU A 613 -18.58 8.75 5.53
CA LEU A 613 -18.84 7.59 6.38
C LEU A 613 -19.69 7.98 7.59
N THR A 614 -19.26 9.01 8.32
CA THR A 614 -19.96 9.50 9.51
C THR A 614 -21.35 10.05 9.18
N LEU A 615 -21.49 10.78 8.07
CA LEU A 615 -22.80 11.23 7.58
C LEU A 615 -23.74 10.05 7.33
N GLY A 616 -23.23 8.95 6.75
CA GLY A 616 -23.99 7.71 6.58
C GLY A 616 -24.45 7.09 7.89
N ILE A 617 -23.57 7.03 8.91
CA ILE A 617 -23.89 6.46 10.23
C ILE A 617 -24.91 7.33 10.97
N VAL A 618 -24.61 8.63 11.11
CA VAL A 618 -25.38 9.53 11.98
C VAL A 618 -26.77 9.82 11.40
N ILE A 619 -26.88 10.14 10.11
CA ILE A 619 -28.17 10.45 9.49
C ILE A 619 -29.08 9.21 9.51
N GLN A 620 -28.50 8.02 9.31
CA GLN A 620 -29.25 6.78 9.44
C GLN A 620 -29.79 6.61 10.86
N GLY A 621 -28.98 6.88 11.89
CA GLY A 621 -29.41 6.77 13.29
C GLY A 621 -30.56 7.68 13.69
N VAL A 622 -30.54 8.96 13.28
CA VAL A 622 -31.57 9.93 13.70
C VAL A 622 -32.74 10.06 12.73
N GLY A 623 -32.53 9.75 11.44
CA GLY A 623 -33.48 10.03 10.37
C GLY A 623 -34.36 8.85 10.01
N ARG A 624 -34.02 7.64 10.45
CA ARG A 624 -34.67 6.41 10.00
C ARG A 624 -36.19 6.42 10.14
N ASP A 625 -36.70 6.87 11.28
CA ASP A 625 -38.15 6.88 11.54
C ASP A 625 -38.91 7.93 10.71
N THR A 626 -38.20 8.97 10.25
CA THR A 626 -38.81 10.12 9.53
C THR A 626 -38.66 10.02 8.01
N LEU A 627 -37.50 9.58 7.52
CA LEU A 627 -37.16 9.51 6.10
C LEU A 627 -37.16 8.07 5.55
N GLY A 628 -37.18 7.06 6.42
CA GLY A 628 -36.92 5.67 6.06
C GLY A 628 -35.45 5.43 5.70
N ILE A 629 -35.05 4.16 5.60
CA ILE A 629 -33.66 3.77 5.35
C ILE A 629 -33.13 4.32 4.01
N ILE A 630 -33.87 4.08 2.93
CA ILE A 630 -33.48 4.55 1.59
C ILE A 630 -33.48 6.08 1.53
N GLY A 631 -34.44 6.74 2.20
CA GLY A 631 -34.50 8.19 2.28
C GLY A 631 -33.29 8.78 3.02
N CYS A 632 -32.87 8.18 4.13
CA CYS A 632 -31.65 8.54 4.85
C CYS A 632 -30.40 8.40 3.98
N MET A 633 -30.22 7.27 3.29
CA MET A 633 -29.07 7.05 2.40
C MET A 633 -29.01 8.09 1.26
N ALA A 634 -30.15 8.36 0.61
CA ALA A 634 -30.25 9.34 -0.46
C ALA A 634 -29.99 10.77 0.05
N TYR A 635 -30.57 11.12 1.21
CA TYR A 635 -30.40 12.41 1.85
C TYR A 635 -28.96 12.63 2.29
N ALA A 636 -28.34 11.67 2.98
CA ALA A 636 -26.94 11.72 3.40
C ALA A 636 -25.98 11.85 2.20
N SER A 637 -26.26 11.18 1.09
CA SER A 637 -25.48 11.29 -0.15
C SER A 637 -25.60 12.68 -0.78
N ALA A 638 -26.80 13.24 -0.81
CA ALA A 638 -27.05 14.59 -1.32
C ALA A 638 -26.39 15.67 -0.44
N VAL A 639 -26.50 15.55 0.88
CA VAL A 639 -25.85 16.42 1.86
C VAL A 639 -24.33 16.33 1.71
N SER A 640 -23.77 15.12 1.62
CA SER A 640 -22.33 14.91 1.44
C SER A 640 -21.80 15.55 0.16
N LEU A 641 -22.52 15.39 -0.96
CA LEU A 641 -22.16 16.04 -2.23
C LEU A 641 -22.24 17.57 -2.12
N GLY A 642 -23.31 18.10 -1.54
CA GLY A 642 -23.46 19.54 -1.32
C GLY A 642 -22.34 20.10 -0.44
N LEU A 643 -22.07 19.44 0.68
CA LEU A 643 -20.98 19.78 1.60
C LEU A 643 -19.63 19.81 0.89
N LYS A 644 -19.34 18.79 0.08
CA LYS A 644 -18.12 18.71 -0.72
C LYS A 644 -17.98 19.88 -1.69
N LEU A 645 -19.02 20.23 -2.45
CA LEU A 645 -18.97 21.34 -3.40
C LEU A 645 -18.84 22.70 -2.70
N VAL A 646 -19.47 22.87 -1.54
CA VAL A 646 -19.32 24.08 -0.71
C VAL A 646 -17.90 24.16 -0.14
N ALA A 647 -17.35 23.05 0.36
CA ALA A 647 -15.96 22.98 0.81
C ALA A 647 -14.98 23.37 -0.29
N CYS A 648 -15.12 22.80 -1.49
CA CYS A 648 -14.30 23.17 -2.65
C CYS A 648 -14.43 24.67 -2.98
N THR A 649 -15.64 25.23 -2.90
CA THR A 649 -15.88 26.67 -3.14
C THR A 649 -15.14 27.54 -2.12
N VAL A 650 -15.25 27.22 -0.84
CA VAL A 650 -14.56 27.95 0.25
C VAL A 650 -13.05 27.80 0.12
N GLN A 651 -12.55 26.59 -0.09
CA GLN A 651 -11.12 26.32 -0.28
C GLN A 651 -10.55 27.06 -1.48
N GLN A 652 -11.25 27.10 -2.62
CA GLN A 652 -10.80 27.79 -3.82
C GLN A 652 -10.86 29.32 -3.66
N LYS A 653 -12.03 29.86 -3.26
CA LYS A 653 -12.30 31.31 -3.25
C LYS A 653 -11.85 32.03 -2.00
N LEU A 654 -12.08 31.46 -0.82
CA LEU A 654 -11.74 32.13 0.45
C LEU A 654 -10.30 31.86 0.86
N ILE A 655 -9.76 30.68 0.56
CA ILE A 655 -8.39 30.31 0.93
C ILE A 655 -7.46 30.49 -0.27
N GLY A 656 -7.65 29.73 -1.35
CA GLY A 656 -6.76 29.67 -2.49
C GLY A 656 -6.47 31.02 -3.14
N GLU A 657 -7.50 31.78 -3.53
CA GLU A 657 -7.32 33.11 -4.14
C GLU A 657 -6.69 34.13 -3.20
N ASN A 658 -6.93 34.02 -1.89
CA ASN A 658 -6.28 34.88 -0.90
C ASN A 658 -4.82 34.47 -0.67
N LEU A 659 -4.54 33.17 -0.65
CA LEU A 659 -3.18 32.64 -0.57
C LEU A 659 -2.35 32.95 -1.82
N ALA A 660 -3.01 33.04 -2.99
CA ALA A 660 -2.39 33.44 -4.26
C ALA A 660 -1.67 34.79 -4.18
N LYS A 661 -2.08 35.68 -3.26
CA LYS A 661 -1.46 37.01 -3.08
C LYS A 661 -0.07 36.93 -2.45
N TYR A 662 0.27 35.82 -1.80
CA TYR A 662 1.55 35.65 -1.12
C TYR A 662 2.53 34.89 -2.01
N VAL A 663 3.59 35.57 -2.43
CA VAL A 663 4.64 35.00 -3.29
C VAL A 663 5.29 33.77 -2.64
N SER A 664 5.49 33.78 -1.32
CA SER A 664 6.01 32.65 -0.56
C SER A 664 5.14 31.40 -0.67
N VAL A 665 3.81 31.57 -0.72
CA VAL A 665 2.87 30.45 -0.87
C VAL A 665 2.87 29.94 -2.32
N ARG A 666 2.88 30.83 -3.31
CA ARG A 666 2.99 30.45 -4.73
C ARG A 666 4.29 29.68 -5.02
N LYS A 667 5.38 30.10 -4.40
CA LYS A 667 6.66 29.38 -4.39
C LYS A 667 6.55 28.01 -3.72
N LEU A 668 5.97 27.94 -2.52
CA LEU A 668 5.84 26.69 -1.75
C LEU A 668 5.05 25.62 -2.52
N VAL A 669 4.00 26.01 -3.25
CA VAL A 669 3.24 25.07 -4.10
C VAL A 669 3.94 24.75 -5.41
N GLY A 670 5.06 25.42 -5.71
CA GLY A 670 5.83 25.23 -6.94
C GLY A 670 5.08 25.68 -8.19
N ILE A 671 4.50 26.89 -8.18
CA ILE A 671 3.65 27.40 -9.29
C ILE A 671 4.36 27.37 -10.66
N ASN A 672 5.69 27.54 -10.68
CA ASN A 672 6.51 27.52 -11.88
C ASN A 672 6.92 26.10 -12.32
N THR A 673 6.64 25.07 -11.52
CA THR A 673 7.02 23.69 -11.87
C THR A 673 6.19 23.18 -13.06
N THR A 674 6.82 22.37 -13.91
CA THR A 674 6.18 21.75 -15.09
C THR A 674 4.91 20.99 -14.73
N LEU A 675 4.89 20.32 -13.57
CA LEU A 675 3.72 19.56 -13.10
C LEU A 675 2.52 20.47 -12.79
N ILE A 676 2.75 21.57 -12.08
CA ILE A 676 1.68 22.52 -11.70
C ILE A 676 1.19 23.30 -12.92
N LYS A 677 2.09 23.68 -13.83
CA LYS A 677 1.72 24.26 -15.13
C LYS A 677 0.90 23.29 -15.98
N ALA A 678 1.28 22.01 -16.04
CA ALA A 678 0.49 20.97 -16.72
C ALA A 678 -0.90 20.82 -16.08
N MET A 679 -0.97 20.79 -14.74
CA MET A 679 -2.22 20.73 -14.00
C MET A 679 -3.10 21.95 -14.29
N ARG A 680 -2.54 23.16 -14.29
CA ARG A 680 -3.24 24.40 -14.69
C ARG A 680 -3.81 24.28 -16.09
N LEU A 681 -3.00 23.79 -17.03
CA LEU A 681 -3.37 23.65 -18.43
C LEU A 681 -4.51 22.63 -18.64
N VAL A 682 -4.57 21.54 -17.87
CA VAL A 682 -5.70 20.59 -17.90
C VAL A 682 -6.94 21.19 -17.25
N LEU A 683 -6.79 21.77 -16.07
CA LEU A 683 -7.92 22.28 -15.28
C LEU A 683 -8.53 23.56 -15.85
N ALA A 684 -7.79 24.34 -16.63
CA ALA A 684 -8.31 25.51 -17.33
C ALA A 684 -9.17 25.16 -18.58
N GLN A 685 -9.10 23.94 -19.10
CA GLN A 685 -9.84 23.59 -20.32
C GLN A 685 -11.36 23.66 -20.09
N PRO A 686 -12.14 24.21 -21.04
CA PRO A 686 -13.60 24.23 -20.92
C PRO A 686 -14.19 22.81 -21.00
N GLY A 687 -15.22 22.54 -20.17
CA GLY A 687 -15.94 21.25 -20.14
C GLY A 687 -15.43 20.27 -19.08
N MET A 688 -15.96 19.03 -19.13
CA MET A 688 -15.63 17.92 -18.22
C MET A 688 -14.74 16.90 -18.94
N GLY A 689 -13.47 17.27 -19.19
CA GLY A 689 -12.46 16.32 -19.65
C GLY A 689 -12.23 15.23 -18.60
N ILE A 690 -11.98 13.99 -19.03
CA ILE A 690 -11.71 12.88 -18.11
C ILE A 690 -10.43 13.12 -17.30
N ASP A 691 -9.43 13.74 -17.91
CA ASP A 691 -8.21 14.23 -17.29
C ASP A 691 -8.50 15.23 -16.17
N LYS A 692 -9.33 16.24 -16.45
CA LYS A 692 -9.80 17.20 -15.44
C LYS A 692 -10.54 16.51 -14.29
N VAL A 693 -11.50 15.63 -14.60
CA VAL A 693 -12.29 14.91 -13.59
C VAL A 693 -11.37 14.05 -12.72
N CYS A 694 -10.45 13.29 -13.32
CA CYS A 694 -9.52 12.45 -12.57
C CYS A 694 -8.65 13.28 -11.63
N ILE A 695 -8.13 14.43 -12.07
CA ILE A 695 -7.35 15.32 -11.19
C ILE A 695 -8.19 15.86 -10.03
N LEU A 696 -9.42 16.32 -10.30
CA LEU A 696 -10.29 16.93 -9.27
C LEU A 696 -10.88 15.92 -8.29
N VAL A 697 -11.08 14.66 -8.72
CA VAL A 697 -11.64 13.59 -7.87
C VAL A 697 -10.54 12.76 -7.21
N GLY A 698 -9.42 12.54 -7.88
CA GLY A 698 -8.29 11.76 -7.38
C GLY A 698 -7.31 12.56 -6.53
N GLY A 699 -7.21 13.88 -6.74
CA GLY A 699 -6.35 14.73 -5.94
C GLY A 699 -6.86 14.86 -4.49
N PRO A 700 -5.97 15.03 -3.49
CA PRO A 700 -6.41 15.30 -2.13
C PRO A 700 -7.22 16.60 -2.08
N ASP A 701 -8.34 16.55 -1.37
CA ASP A 701 -9.43 17.51 -1.44
C ASP A 701 -9.01 18.97 -1.21
N TRP A 702 -8.38 19.21 -0.06
CA TRP A 702 -7.90 20.52 0.34
C TRP A 702 -6.82 21.08 -0.60
N PRO A 703 -5.68 20.40 -0.80
CA PRO A 703 -4.60 20.97 -1.63
C PRO A 703 -5.04 21.16 -3.09
N THR A 704 -5.88 20.29 -3.64
CA THR A 704 -6.36 20.43 -5.02
C THR A 704 -7.23 21.67 -5.19
N SER A 705 -8.20 21.88 -4.30
CA SER A 705 -9.14 23.01 -4.38
C SER A 705 -8.45 24.35 -4.07
N VAL A 706 -7.57 24.37 -3.06
CA VAL A 706 -6.74 25.55 -2.75
C VAL A 706 -5.81 25.90 -3.90
N LEU A 707 -5.15 24.91 -4.51
CA LEU A 707 -4.29 25.12 -5.67
C LEU A 707 -5.07 25.65 -6.87
N CYS A 708 -6.30 25.19 -7.11
CA CYS A 708 -7.17 25.79 -8.13
C CYS A 708 -7.39 27.29 -7.92
N GLY A 709 -7.52 27.72 -6.66
CA GLY A 709 -7.63 29.13 -6.31
C GLY A 709 -6.32 29.89 -6.49
N ILE A 710 -5.18 29.28 -6.13
CA ILE A 710 -3.85 29.86 -6.34
C ILE A 710 -3.57 30.07 -7.84
N MET A 711 -3.98 29.13 -8.69
CA MET A 711 -3.84 29.21 -10.15
C MET A 711 -4.85 30.16 -10.82
N GLY A 712 -5.80 30.72 -10.06
CA GLY A 712 -6.83 31.63 -10.56
C GLY A 712 -7.83 30.96 -11.50
N LEU A 713 -8.17 29.69 -11.27
CA LEU A 713 -9.14 28.97 -12.11
C LEU A 713 -10.57 29.39 -11.82
N ASP A 714 -11.42 29.33 -12.85
CA ASP A 714 -12.85 29.60 -12.71
C ASP A 714 -13.54 28.56 -11.81
N LEU A 715 -14.41 29.02 -10.92
CA LEU A 715 -15.08 28.17 -9.93
C LEU A 715 -16.02 27.15 -10.57
N LEU A 716 -16.90 27.60 -11.47
CA LEU A 716 -17.95 26.73 -12.01
C LEU A 716 -17.38 25.52 -12.77
N PRO A 717 -16.40 25.67 -13.69
CA PRO A 717 -15.77 24.52 -14.34
C PRO A 717 -15.09 23.54 -13.38
N VAL A 718 -14.53 24.04 -12.28
CA VAL A 718 -13.93 23.21 -11.23
C VAL A 718 -15.02 22.43 -10.50
N LEU A 719 -16.09 23.09 -10.02
CA LEU A 719 -17.21 22.43 -9.35
C LEU A 719 -17.89 21.38 -10.23
N PHE A 720 -18.13 21.70 -11.52
CA PHE A 720 -18.68 20.72 -12.47
C PHE A 720 -17.73 19.54 -12.68
N GLY A 721 -16.42 19.79 -12.77
CA GLY A 721 -15.41 18.74 -12.86
C GLY A 721 -15.29 17.87 -11.59
N THR A 722 -15.69 18.40 -10.43
CA THR A 722 -15.73 17.69 -9.14
C THR A 722 -17.00 16.86 -8.97
N LEU A 723 -18.12 17.16 -9.63
CA LEU A 723 -19.39 16.41 -9.49
C LEU A 723 -19.26 14.86 -9.56
N PRO A 724 -18.41 14.28 -10.43
CA PRO A 724 -18.21 12.82 -10.47
C PRO A 724 -17.63 12.22 -9.17
N VAL A 725 -17.17 13.02 -8.20
CA VAL A 725 -16.83 12.57 -6.84
C VAL A 725 -17.99 11.85 -6.16
N PHE A 726 -19.23 12.04 -6.65
CA PHE A 726 -20.38 11.25 -6.21
C PHE A 726 -20.15 9.73 -6.32
N ALA A 727 -19.34 9.27 -7.29
CA ALA A 727 -18.97 7.86 -7.41
C ALA A 727 -18.14 7.33 -6.23
N LEU A 728 -17.48 8.23 -5.48
CA LEU A 728 -16.80 7.93 -4.22
C LEU A 728 -17.74 8.13 -3.02
N ILE A 729 -18.46 9.27 -2.98
CA ILE A 729 -19.34 9.63 -1.86
C ILE A 729 -20.42 8.58 -1.64
N PHE A 730 -21.10 8.18 -2.71
CA PHE A 730 -22.25 7.26 -2.62
C PHE A 730 -21.89 5.93 -1.95
N PRO A 731 -20.88 5.15 -2.42
CA PRO A 731 -20.50 3.92 -1.74
C PRO A 731 -19.96 4.17 -0.31
N THR A 732 -19.32 5.31 -0.02
CA THR A 732 -18.88 5.60 1.35
C THR A 732 -20.04 5.92 2.30
N VAL A 733 -21.08 6.62 1.84
CA VAL A 733 -22.29 6.87 2.62
C VAL A 733 -23.07 5.57 2.85
N LEU A 734 -23.17 4.72 1.82
CA LEU A 734 -23.78 3.40 1.95
C LEU A 734 -23.02 2.55 2.96
N LEU A 735 -21.69 2.53 2.89
CA LEU A 735 -20.84 1.88 3.87
C LEU A 735 -21.18 2.34 5.30
N GLY A 736 -21.24 3.65 5.55
CA GLY A 736 -21.60 4.17 6.88
C GLY A 736 -23.00 3.75 7.31
N SER A 737 -23.97 3.82 6.40
CA SER A 737 -25.35 3.43 6.67
C SER A 737 -25.46 1.94 7.00
N PHE A 738 -24.74 1.09 6.27
CA PHE A 738 -24.69 -0.35 6.49
C PHE A 738 -23.94 -0.72 7.76
N ASN A 739 -22.88 -0.01 8.12
CA ASN A 739 -22.20 -0.20 9.41
C ASN A 739 -23.14 0.11 10.59
N TYR A 740 -23.93 1.19 10.50
CA TYR A 740 -24.96 1.47 11.51
C TYR A 740 -26.02 0.35 11.55
N MET A 741 -26.53 -0.06 10.39
CA MET A 741 -27.55 -1.11 10.31
C MET A 741 -27.04 -2.47 10.80
N ALA A 742 -25.76 -2.76 10.65
CA ALA A 742 -25.14 -4.01 11.10
C ALA A 742 -25.11 -4.14 12.63
N GLY A 743 -25.18 -3.01 13.36
CA GLY A 743 -25.29 -2.98 14.82
C GLY A 743 -26.72 -2.73 15.34
N ALA A 744 -27.71 -2.58 14.46
CA ALA A 744 -29.09 -2.33 14.87
C ALA A 744 -29.78 -3.62 15.32
N THR A 745 -30.22 -3.66 16.58
CA THR A 745 -30.95 -4.77 17.19
C THR A 745 -32.41 -4.41 17.46
N LEU A 746 -33.28 -5.41 17.37
CA LEU A 746 -34.68 -5.35 17.78
C LEU A 746 -34.79 -5.49 19.31
N ASP A 747 -35.97 -5.25 19.90
CA ASP A 747 -36.19 -5.37 21.36
C ASP A 747 -35.98 -6.80 21.90
N ASN A 748 -36.08 -7.81 21.03
CA ASN A 748 -35.76 -9.20 21.35
C ASN A 748 -34.25 -9.51 21.23
N GLY A 749 -33.44 -8.50 20.90
CA GLY A 749 -32.00 -8.55 20.67
C GLY A 749 -31.57 -9.22 19.35
N GLU A 750 -32.50 -9.63 18.50
CA GLU A 750 -32.17 -10.08 17.15
C GLU A 750 -31.69 -8.92 16.27
N LEU A 751 -30.76 -9.20 15.38
CA LEU A 751 -30.30 -8.21 14.40
C LEU A 751 -31.41 -7.89 13.42
N GLU A 752 -31.67 -6.61 13.23
CA GLU A 752 -32.71 -6.19 12.30
C GLU A 752 -32.28 -6.34 10.83
N PHE A 753 -30.97 -6.20 10.55
CA PHE A 753 -30.42 -6.23 9.20
C PHE A 753 -29.20 -7.16 9.08
N PRO A 754 -29.38 -8.48 9.02
CA PRO A 754 -28.27 -9.44 8.97
C PRO A 754 -27.37 -9.29 7.73
N TYR A 755 -27.92 -8.80 6.62
CA TYR A 755 -27.19 -8.57 5.36
C TYR A 755 -26.32 -7.30 5.36
N ALA A 756 -26.51 -6.39 6.32
CA ALA A 756 -25.90 -5.06 6.29
C ALA A 756 -24.36 -5.11 6.37
N ALA A 757 -23.80 -5.99 7.20
CA ALA A 757 -22.34 -6.15 7.34
C ALA A 757 -21.66 -6.51 6.00
N VAL A 758 -22.29 -7.38 5.22
CA VAL A 758 -21.82 -7.82 3.89
C VAL A 758 -21.82 -6.65 2.93
N LEU A 759 -22.94 -5.92 2.85
CA LEU A 759 -23.07 -4.75 1.97
C LEU A 759 -22.12 -3.62 2.37
N GLY A 760 -21.89 -3.42 3.67
CA GLY A 760 -20.85 -2.53 4.19
C GLY A 760 -19.50 -2.92 3.61
N THR A 761 -19.07 -4.17 3.76
CA THR A 761 -17.81 -4.66 3.22
C THR A 761 -17.68 -4.45 1.71
N VAL A 762 -18.73 -4.76 0.94
CA VAL A 762 -18.77 -4.52 -0.51
C VAL A 762 -18.59 -3.02 -0.82
N CYS A 763 -19.30 -2.15 -0.10
CA CYS A 763 -19.19 -0.71 -0.25
C CYS A 763 -17.80 -0.17 0.12
N THR A 764 -17.13 -0.77 1.11
CA THR A 764 -15.72 -0.48 1.43
C THR A 764 -14.80 -0.81 0.27
N ALA A 765 -14.94 -2.01 -0.31
CA ALA A 765 -14.14 -2.43 -1.45
C ALA A 765 -14.36 -1.51 -2.67
N VAL A 766 -15.61 -1.16 -2.97
CA VAL A 766 -15.95 -0.22 -4.05
C VAL A 766 -15.35 1.16 -3.78
N THR A 767 -15.50 1.70 -2.57
CA THR A 767 -14.90 2.98 -2.15
C THR A 767 -13.39 2.95 -2.37
N ALA A 768 -12.72 1.88 -1.94
CA ALA A 768 -11.28 1.70 -2.07
C ALA A 768 -10.82 1.68 -3.53
N VAL A 769 -11.54 0.93 -4.38
CA VAL A 769 -11.25 0.84 -5.82
C VAL A 769 -11.45 2.18 -6.51
N VAL A 770 -12.56 2.89 -6.24
CA VAL A 770 -12.85 4.19 -6.85
C VAL A 770 -11.79 5.22 -6.46
N GLN A 771 -11.45 5.29 -5.17
CA GLN A 771 -10.42 6.20 -4.65
C GLN A 771 -9.05 5.92 -5.29
N LEU A 772 -8.62 4.66 -5.31
CA LEU A 772 -7.34 4.26 -5.89
C LEU A 772 -7.28 4.52 -7.40
N ALA A 773 -8.35 4.16 -8.13
CA ALA A 773 -8.43 4.36 -9.57
C ALA A 773 -8.39 5.85 -9.93
N ALA A 774 -9.11 6.71 -9.22
CA ALA A 774 -9.11 8.14 -9.46
C ALA A 774 -7.70 8.74 -9.30
N MET A 775 -6.98 8.37 -8.24
CA MET A 775 -5.60 8.80 -7.99
C MET A 775 -4.62 8.35 -9.08
N ILE A 776 -4.68 7.08 -9.50
CA ILE A 776 -3.82 6.55 -10.58
C ILE A 776 -4.09 7.29 -11.89
N MET A 777 -5.37 7.47 -12.23
CA MET A 777 -5.75 8.13 -13.48
C MET A 777 -5.35 9.61 -13.48
N ALA A 778 -5.42 10.30 -12.33
CA ALA A 778 -4.94 11.67 -12.19
C ALA A 778 -3.44 11.77 -12.51
N ALA A 779 -2.63 10.92 -11.88
CA ALA A 779 -1.19 10.87 -12.10
C ALA A 779 -0.84 10.56 -13.55
N TYR A 780 -1.54 9.59 -14.15
CA TYR A 780 -1.38 9.22 -15.56
C TYR A 780 -1.66 10.40 -16.50
N TYR A 781 -2.77 11.10 -16.33
CA TYR A 781 -3.13 12.22 -17.22
C TYR A 781 -2.23 13.44 -17.03
N LEU A 782 -1.74 13.70 -15.82
CA LEU A 782 -0.76 14.74 -15.57
C LEU A 782 0.55 14.45 -16.30
N GLU A 783 1.08 13.24 -16.17
CA GLU A 783 2.30 12.84 -16.88
C GLU A 783 2.12 12.82 -18.42
N GLN A 784 0.96 12.34 -18.87
CA GLN A 784 0.63 12.40 -20.29
C GLN A 784 0.61 13.85 -20.79
N THR A 785 0.11 14.77 -19.97
CA THR A 785 0.08 16.20 -20.34
C THR A 785 1.48 16.80 -20.33
N THR A 786 2.31 16.50 -19.33
CA THR A 786 3.70 16.99 -19.28
C THR A 786 4.53 16.54 -20.48
N SER A 787 4.24 15.36 -21.04
CA SER A 787 4.95 14.83 -22.20
C SER A 787 4.36 15.26 -23.54
N LEU A 788 3.04 15.20 -23.72
CA LEU A 788 2.40 15.50 -25.00
C LEU A 788 2.20 17.00 -25.27
N ARG A 789 2.26 17.83 -24.23
CA ARG A 789 1.99 19.27 -24.30
C ARG A 789 3.12 20.07 -23.65
N ALA A 790 4.35 19.56 -23.75
CA ALA A 790 5.55 20.20 -23.19
C ALA A 790 5.70 21.64 -23.71
N ASP A 791 5.55 21.84 -25.03
CA ASP A 791 5.64 23.17 -25.66
C ASP A 791 4.57 24.14 -25.12
N GLU A 792 3.34 23.67 -24.92
CA GLU A 792 2.26 24.49 -24.34
C GLU A 792 2.52 24.82 -22.86
N ILE A 793 3.20 23.93 -22.13
CA ILE A 793 3.57 24.13 -20.73
C ILE A 793 4.73 25.12 -20.62
N GLU A 794 5.72 25.01 -21.49
CA GLU A 794 6.85 25.95 -21.56
C GLU A 794 6.39 27.34 -22.00
N ALA A 795 5.37 27.43 -22.86
CA ALA A 795 4.74 28.69 -23.24
C ALA A 795 3.98 29.38 -22.09
N ILE A 796 3.70 28.71 -20.96
CA ILE A 796 3.13 29.36 -19.78
C ILE A 796 4.25 30.14 -19.10
N GLU A 797 4.15 31.48 -19.14
CA GLU A 797 5.10 32.39 -18.49
C GLU A 797 5.25 32.08 -16.99
N ASP A 798 6.49 32.09 -16.51
CA ASP A 798 6.80 31.94 -15.10
C ASP A 798 6.33 33.16 -14.30
N ASP A 799 5.89 32.92 -13.06
CA ASP A 799 5.62 33.99 -12.12
C ASP A 799 6.95 34.67 -11.75
N ALA A 800 7.17 35.88 -12.26
CA ALA A 800 8.41 36.62 -12.12
C ALA A 800 8.78 36.92 -10.65
N GLU A 801 7.78 37.11 -9.77
CA GLU A 801 8.03 37.34 -8.34
C GLU A 801 8.53 36.06 -7.67
N VAL A 802 7.91 34.92 -7.99
CA VAL A 802 8.33 33.61 -7.49
C VAL A 802 9.71 33.26 -8.03
N ALA A 803 9.95 33.44 -9.33
CA ALA A 803 11.25 33.18 -9.96
C ALA A 803 12.36 34.02 -9.32
N LYS A 804 12.08 35.29 -8.99
CA LYS A 804 13.03 36.13 -8.24
C LYS A 804 13.30 35.58 -6.83
N LEU A 805 12.25 35.20 -6.08
CA LEU A 805 12.43 34.61 -4.75
C LEU A 805 13.11 33.23 -4.79
N GLU A 806 12.94 32.46 -5.85
CA GLU A 806 13.65 31.20 -6.08
C GLU A 806 15.14 31.47 -6.27
N LYS A 807 15.53 32.47 -7.06
CA LYS A 807 16.92 32.90 -7.20
C LYS A 807 17.53 33.40 -5.89
N ASP A 808 16.81 34.25 -5.16
CA ASP A 808 17.29 34.78 -3.88
C ASP A 808 17.49 33.67 -2.83
N GLU A 809 16.58 32.70 -2.80
CA GLU A 809 16.68 31.55 -1.88
C GLU A 809 17.66 30.50 -2.37
N GLU A 810 17.92 30.36 -3.68
CA GLU A 810 18.94 29.46 -4.21
C GLU A 810 20.31 29.81 -3.61
N HIS A 811 20.62 31.11 -3.50
CA HIS A 811 21.82 31.57 -2.80
C HIS A 811 21.81 31.21 -1.31
N LEU A 812 20.69 31.46 -0.61
CA LEU A 812 20.59 31.11 0.82
C LEU A 812 20.66 29.59 1.04
N ASN A 813 20.06 28.79 0.18
CA ASN A 813 20.08 27.33 0.19
C ASN A 813 21.48 26.81 -0.11
N HIS A 814 22.22 27.47 -1.00
CA HIS A 814 23.63 27.20 -1.22
C HIS A 814 24.43 27.49 0.06
N CYS A 815 24.29 28.66 0.68
CA CYS A 815 24.91 28.97 1.97
C CYS A 815 24.51 27.97 3.07
N TYR A 816 23.22 27.60 3.13
CA TYR A 816 22.70 26.61 4.07
C TYR A 816 23.39 25.26 3.84
N SER A 817 23.52 24.82 2.59
CA SER A 817 24.23 23.58 2.25
C SER A 817 25.70 23.62 2.68
N VAL A 818 26.37 24.77 2.52
CA VAL A 818 27.77 24.97 2.93
C VAL A 818 27.91 24.88 4.45
N VAL A 819 27.10 25.59 5.22
CA VAL A 819 27.18 25.57 6.70
C VAL A 819 26.68 24.25 7.30
N THR A 820 25.81 23.53 6.59
CA THR A 820 25.33 22.20 7.00
C THR A 820 26.18 21.05 6.47
N GLN A 821 27.24 21.33 5.70
CA GLN A 821 28.22 20.31 5.34
C GLN A 821 28.73 19.61 6.59
N TRP A 822 28.70 18.28 6.56
CA TRP A 822 28.92 17.50 7.77
C TRP A 822 30.24 17.82 8.46
N ASP A 823 31.30 18.16 7.74
CA ASP A 823 32.60 18.44 8.36
C ASP A 823 32.64 19.82 9.06
N VAL A 824 31.78 20.76 8.65
CA VAL A 824 31.66 22.11 9.20
C VAL A 824 30.76 22.14 10.45
N VAL A 825 29.69 21.33 10.47
CA VAL A 825 28.69 21.36 11.57
C VAL A 825 29.36 21.08 12.94
N PRO A 826 29.11 21.91 13.98
CA PRO A 826 29.61 21.69 15.33
C PRO A 826 29.14 20.35 15.93
N ARG A 827 29.95 19.76 16.81
CA ARG A 827 29.65 18.46 17.43
C ARG A 827 28.32 18.44 18.20
N ILE A 828 27.98 19.54 18.86
CA ILE A 828 26.72 19.66 19.60
C ILE A 828 25.53 19.59 18.62
N CYS A 829 25.57 20.34 17.51
CA CYS A 829 24.50 20.33 16.52
C CYS A 829 24.36 18.97 15.82
N LYS A 830 25.47 18.28 15.56
CA LYS A 830 25.48 16.88 15.08
C LYS A 830 24.77 15.94 16.05
N LEU A 831 25.10 16.04 17.34
CA LEU A 831 24.49 15.21 18.38
C LEU A 831 23.00 15.51 18.51
N THR A 832 22.61 16.78 18.51
CA THR A 832 21.22 17.23 18.54
C THR A 832 20.42 16.64 17.37
N LEU A 833 20.94 16.71 16.15
CA LEU A 833 20.26 16.17 14.96
C LEU A 833 20.12 14.64 15.03
N TYR A 834 21.17 13.91 15.42
CA TYR A 834 21.07 12.45 15.58
C TYR A 834 20.16 12.03 16.73
N ALA A 835 20.18 12.75 17.85
CA ALA A 835 19.29 12.49 18.97
C ALA A 835 17.83 12.72 18.59
N SER A 836 17.55 13.79 17.83
CA SER A 836 16.24 14.04 17.23
C SER A 836 15.79 12.89 16.32
N PHE A 837 16.64 12.48 15.38
CA PHE A 837 16.34 11.38 14.47
C PHE A 837 16.11 10.05 15.19
N LEU A 838 16.96 9.71 16.16
CA LEU A 838 16.79 8.49 16.95
C LEU A 838 15.50 8.52 17.76
N GLY A 839 15.19 9.63 18.42
CA GLY A 839 13.93 9.79 19.15
C GLY A 839 12.71 9.66 18.24
N MET A 840 12.78 10.23 17.04
CA MET A 840 11.74 10.11 16.02
C MET A 840 11.56 8.66 15.53
N VAL A 841 12.66 7.96 15.20
CA VAL A 841 12.62 6.54 14.82
C VAL A 841 11.96 5.72 15.92
N VAL A 842 12.39 5.87 17.17
CA VAL A 842 11.83 5.10 18.30
C VAL A 842 10.33 5.40 18.45
N SER A 843 9.93 6.67 18.41
CA SER A 843 8.51 7.05 18.52
C SER A 843 7.64 6.45 17.39
N CYS A 844 8.08 6.55 16.13
CA CYS A 844 7.35 5.98 15.01
C CYS A 844 7.22 4.45 15.13
N TYR A 845 8.29 3.75 15.51
CA TYR A 845 8.24 2.30 15.68
C TYR A 845 7.42 1.87 16.90
N MET A 846 7.40 2.67 17.97
CA MET A 846 6.49 2.41 19.10
C MET A 846 5.04 2.40 18.64
N VAL A 847 4.62 3.43 17.90
CA VAL A 847 3.25 3.54 17.35
C VAL A 847 2.96 2.44 16.33
N GLN A 848 3.91 2.13 15.45
CA GLN A 848 3.67 1.21 14.34
C GLN A 848 3.71 -0.27 14.74
N VAL A 849 4.62 -0.65 15.63
CA VAL A 849 4.84 -2.06 16.02
C VAL A 849 4.06 -2.42 17.29
N PHE A 850 3.88 -1.47 18.20
CA PHE A 850 3.19 -1.67 19.47
C PHE A 850 1.93 -0.80 19.54
N SER A 851 1.16 -0.76 18.44
CA SER A 851 -0.05 0.08 18.34
C SER A 851 -1.09 -0.32 19.38
N ASP A 852 -1.30 -1.62 19.56
CA ASP A 852 -2.12 -2.25 20.60
C ASP A 852 -1.73 -1.83 22.02
N GLN A 853 -0.42 -1.68 22.25
CA GLN A 853 0.06 -1.21 23.53
C GLN A 853 0.04 0.31 23.65
N CYS A 854 0.06 1.07 22.54
CA CYS A 854 0.09 2.53 22.54
C CYS A 854 -1.30 3.17 22.61
N PHE A 855 -2.32 2.52 22.05
CA PHE A 855 -3.68 3.01 21.98
C PHE A 855 -4.64 2.00 22.58
N ALA A 856 -5.61 2.47 23.36
CA ALA A 856 -6.78 1.66 23.68
C ALA A 856 -7.57 1.39 22.40
N GLU A 857 -8.11 0.18 22.28
CA GLU A 857 -9.02 -0.14 21.19
C GLU A 857 -10.25 0.75 21.26
N TYR A 858 -10.53 1.44 20.14
CA TYR A 858 -11.59 2.42 20.06
C TYR A 858 -12.11 2.53 18.63
N GLU A 859 -13.40 2.28 18.47
CA GLU A 859 -14.11 2.35 17.20
C GLU A 859 -15.04 3.56 17.12
N LEU A 860 -15.54 3.85 15.91
CA LEU A 860 -16.42 4.98 15.66
C LEU A 860 -17.79 4.84 16.37
N THR A 861 -18.20 3.62 16.67
CA THR A 861 -19.45 3.28 17.37
C THR A 861 -19.32 3.24 18.89
N ASP A 862 -18.11 3.27 19.43
CA ASP A 862 -17.88 3.28 20.87
C ASP A 862 -18.28 4.62 21.49
N THR A 863 -18.50 4.65 22.81
CA THR A 863 -18.69 5.89 23.58
C THR A 863 -17.47 6.17 24.45
N ILE A 864 -17.14 7.46 24.66
CA ILE A 864 -16.01 7.85 25.51
C ILE A 864 -16.27 7.40 26.96
N ASP A 865 -17.50 7.48 27.42
CA ASP A 865 -17.88 7.07 28.77
C ASP A 865 -17.74 5.56 28.96
N GLY A 866 -18.19 4.75 27.98
CA GLY A 866 -18.12 3.29 28.05
C GLY A 866 -16.70 2.74 27.94
N LYS A 867 -16.01 3.01 26.83
CA LYS A 867 -14.72 2.36 26.52
C LYS A 867 -13.52 3.05 27.17
N LEU A 868 -13.58 4.37 27.38
CA LEU A 868 -12.45 5.16 27.91
C LEU A 868 -12.68 5.69 29.33
N GLY A 869 -13.78 5.31 29.99
CA GLY A 869 -14.09 5.74 31.36
C GLY A 869 -14.29 7.26 31.48
N GLY A 870 -14.87 7.89 30.44
CA GLY A 870 -15.23 9.31 30.39
C GLY A 870 -14.06 10.27 30.19
N LYS A 871 -12.87 9.76 29.87
CA LYS A 871 -11.65 10.56 29.71
C LYS A 871 -11.01 10.26 28.36
N TRP A 872 -11.17 11.18 27.41
CA TRP A 872 -10.62 11.05 26.05
C TRP A 872 -9.13 10.73 25.99
N TYR A 873 -8.34 11.20 26.95
CA TYR A 873 -6.89 10.98 26.99
C TYR A 873 -6.50 9.56 27.42
N ASN A 874 -7.44 8.76 27.92
CA ASN A 874 -7.23 7.33 28.17
C ASN A 874 -7.12 6.53 26.85
N LEU A 875 -7.44 7.14 25.71
CA LEU A 875 -7.11 6.59 24.40
C LEU A 875 -5.60 6.33 24.28
N LEU A 876 -4.77 7.20 24.87
CA LEU A 876 -3.32 6.99 24.98
C LEU A 876 -3.01 6.23 26.26
N THR A 877 -2.52 5.00 26.10
CA THR A 877 -1.96 4.21 27.20
C THR A 877 -0.61 4.80 27.65
N PRO A 878 0.02 4.28 28.73
CA PRO A 878 1.36 4.72 29.12
C PRO A 878 2.41 4.63 28.00
N PHE A 879 2.36 3.60 27.15
CA PHE A 879 3.26 3.46 25.99
C PHE A 879 3.00 4.54 24.93
N GLY A 880 1.73 4.86 24.67
CA GLY A 880 1.34 5.95 23.78
C GLY A 880 1.89 7.29 24.26
N TRP A 881 1.77 7.56 25.56
CA TRP A 881 2.34 8.77 26.17
C TRP A 881 3.86 8.85 26.04
N TYR A 882 4.58 7.75 26.27
CA TYR A 882 6.03 7.71 26.05
C TYR A 882 6.40 8.03 24.60
N SER A 883 5.65 7.50 23.62
CA SER A 883 5.88 7.82 22.21
C SER A 883 5.63 9.31 21.91
N VAL A 884 4.54 9.89 22.40
CA VAL A 884 4.22 11.33 22.20
C VAL A 884 5.28 12.24 22.85
N VAL A 885 5.79 11.89 24.03
CA VAL A 885 6.88 12.62 24.68
C VAL A 885 8.17 12.53 23.87
N LEU A 886 8.55 11.34 23.39
CA LEU A 886 9.72 11.16 22.52
C LEU A 886 9.59 11.94 21.22
N PHE A 887 8.42 11.91 20.58
CA PHE A 887 8.09 12.71 19.41
C PHE A 887 8.28 14.21 19.68
N THR A 888 7.75 14.71 20.80
CA THR A 888 7.85 16.12 21.19
C THR A 888 9.31 16.54 21.40
N ILE A 889 10.09 15.72 22.13
CA ILE A 889 11.53 15.95 22.34
C ILE A 889 12.26 15.97 20.99
N ALA A 890 11.97 15.01 20.10
CA ALA A 890 12.58 14.95 18.78
C ALA A 890 12.29 16.20 17.94
N CYS A 891 11.06 16.72 17.96
CA CYS A 891 10.67 17.97 17.30
C CYS A 891 11.41 19.19 17.86
N VAL A 892 11.53 19.30 19.19
CA VAL A 892 12.26 20.41 19.83
C VAL A 892 13.75 20.38 19.48
N LEU A 893 14.38 19.20 19.50
CA LEU A 893 15.77 19.03 19.11
C LEU A 893 15.99 19.39 17.63
N TYR A 894 15.07 18.94 16.75
CA TYR A 894 15.12 19.29 15.33
C TYR A 894 14.99 20.79 15.09
N TRP A 895 14.02 21.43 15.75
CA TRP A 895 13.84 22.88 15.68
C TRP A 895 15.08 23.64 16.16
N GLY A 896 15.74 23.16 17.22
CA GLY A 896 17.01 23.71 17.69
C GLY A 896 18.11 23.62 16.64
N PHE A 897 18.22 22.48 15.94
CA PHE A 897 19.17 22.31 14.83
C PHE A 897 18.86 23.24 13.65
N VAL A 898 17.60 23.29 13.19
CA VAL A 898 17.18 24.15 12.06
C VAL A 898 17.38 25.63 12.38
N SER A 899 17.08 26.05 13.62
CA SER A 899 17.27 27.44 14.06
C SER A 899 18.75 27.83 14.03
N TRP A 900 19.63 26.95 14.50
CA TRP A 900 21.08 27.15 14.40
C TRP A 900 21.55 27.22 12.95
N ALA A 901 21.17 26.23 12.11
CA ALA A 901 21.60 26.14 10.73
C ALA A 901 21.14 27.35 9.90
N SER A 902 19.89 27.79 10.11
CA SER A 902 19.34 28.99 9.47
C SER A 902 20.04 30.27 9.92
N GLY A 903 20.41 30.36 11.20
CA GLY A 903 21.16 31.50 11.74
C GLY A 903 22.57 31.59 11.14
N GLU A 904 23.26 30.46 10.99
CA GLU A 904 24.60 30.44 10.41
C GLU A 904 24.58 30.62 8.89
N ALA A 905 23.57 30.09 8.18
CA ALA A 905 23.39 30.30 6.75
C ALA A 905 23.21 31.79 6.42
N LYS A 906 22.45 32.53 7.24
CA LYS A 906 22.29 33.99 7.09
C LYS A 906 23.60 34.74 7.28
N ARG A 907 24.38 34.38 8.31
CA ARG A 907 25.71 34.97 8.53
C ARG A 907 26.67 34.68 7.38
N GLU A 908 26.59 33.50 6.79
CA GLU A 908 27.44 33.12 5.66
C GLU A 908 27.03 33.84 4.37
N ALA A 909 25.74 34.06 4.15
CA ALA A 909 25.23 34.88 3.05
C ALA A 909 25.63 36.36 3.21
N GLU A 910 25.65 36.89 4.43
CA GLU A 910 26.16 38.24 4.72
C GLU A 910 27.67 38.37 4.47
N ARG A 911 28.45 37.32 4.78
CA ARG A 911 29.90 37.28 4.53
C ARG A 911 30.24 37.14 3.04
N ASN A 912 29.44 36.39 2.30
CA ASN A 912 29.67 36.08 0.89
C ASN A 912 28.46 36.54 0.05
N PRO A 913 28.28 37.85 -0.13
CA PRO A 913 27.19 38.35 -0.96
C PRO A 913 27.32 37.80 -2.39
N PRO A 914 26.21 37.54 -3.10
CA PRO A 914 26.24 37.01 -4.45
C PRO A 914 27.02 37.95 -5.38
N THR A 915 27.93 37.38 -6.17
CA THR A 915 28.72 38.15 -7.15
C THR A 915 27.78 38.73 -8.22
N LYS A 916 28.08 39.92 -8.76
CA LYS A 916 27.29 40.50 -9.87
C LYS A 916 27.12 39.54 -11.05
N GLU A 917 28.16 38.77 -11.37
CA GLU A 917 28.08 37.71 -12.38
C GLU A 917 27.04 36.64 -12.02
N GLN A 918 26.96 36.17 -10.77
CA GLN A 918 25.90 35.23 -10.35
C GLN A 918 24.48 35.83 -10.44
N LEU A 919 24.37 37.15 -10.38
CA LEU A 919 23.11 37.88 -10.59
C LEU A 919 22.82 38.12 -12.09
N GLU A 920 23.82 38.09 -12.96
CA GLU A 920 23.73 38.42 -14.39
C GLU A 920 23.83 37.20 -15.35
N GLU A 921 24.47 36.09 -14.97
CA GLU A 921 24.82 34.95 -15.86
C GLU A 921 23.68 33.97 -16.16
N GLN A 922 22.46 34.18 -15.68
CA GLN A 922 21.33 33.36 -16.12
C GLN A 922 20.67 34.01 -17.35
N PRO A 923 20.65 33.33 -18.51
CA PRO A 923 20.07 33.88 -19.71
C PRO A 923 18.61 34.26 -19.43
N LEU A 924 18.31 35.55 -19.57
CA LEU A 924 16.94 35.97 -19.87
C LEU A 924 16.47 35.09 -21.03
N PRO A 925 15.34 34.35 -20.90
CA PRO A 925 14.82 33.58 -22.01
C PRO A 925 14.77 34.52 -23.21
N ALA A 926 15.43 34.11 -24.30
CA ALA A 926 15.55 34.93 -25.48
C ALA A 926 14.15 35.40 -25.86
N THR A 927 13.87 36.68 -25.64
CA THR A 927 12.68 37.33 -26.19
C THR A 927 12.93 37.38 -27.69
N THR A 928 12.57 36.31 -28.40
CA THR A 928 12.50 36.34 -29.86
C THR A 928 11.40 37.33 -30.26
N PRO A 929 11.71 38.31 -31.13
CA PRO A 929 10.73 39.29 -31.60
C PRO A 929 9.62 38.67 -32.44
#